data_AF-A0A1J5MZF3-F1
#
_entry.id   AF-A0A1J5MZF3-F1
#
_cell.length_a   1.000
_cell.length_b   1.000
_cell.length_c   1.000
_cell.angle_alpha   90.00
_cell.angle_beta   90.00
_cell.angle_gamma   90.00
#
_symmetry.space_group_name_H-M   'P 1'
#
loop_
_entity.id
_entity.type
_entity.pdbx_description
1 polymer ?
#
loop_
_entity_poly.entity_id
_entity_poly.type
_entity_poly.pdbx_seq_one_letter_code
_entity_poly.pdbx_strand_id
1 'polypeptide(L)'
;MPTLANLLDTLPVINQSRLVASGFGIWVAWKGKLHSAVDSTLQEYGALCVAKDLDQALWYCNTVEVFRALARLQVWARVNPMPVFCQMVPLTFLVGYDMEYSVSLSVELDRQSVVPTDDFEVVVHPKLKAQVQSVAGLTTEAAGRTDGLANVEWLRLVADQGLDYESTLRWFFIIKPLGRMSDKESILGWRDFSTDVIELLQRLGLKYISDVKEGALFLPLESFRLLKSFTTEMMNLIRHNKEAPDKKYWPVVMAAVPQGDLHFTADLPRKVGLDWNRLTPDYPHVRFMDGFLLSPWFRMNEARYGAGSVNLDSWCTLALKDGDDGAGYGTMQVALPNALVASDGDHECFYCGLKNHKAADCPSKRIATPQPQVWRLLAKADINDFSDGFSGLDKDVSKDDFVSSILRVMESRNDLESLLARAVFEINSPVQLRTLKLVWRSRGKEWEDGFKQLAPQEGDYIWEAMENLEHGAMEEAEKMLKEAQVKYPRSYQPQSLWGYWHMEGGDLNQAMFHWQEAERMSYTTMQQGCMAFLQARLMEVEGNYKDAINTYKRVNSLSPTWLQPVYRQAVCMVKMGFTGQAMDTLFDLMARDPNIFNRILVDPELDRGRVQLLSAMWEKWHEAETTVESTRTLVEELTDDIARRFDENHPYFETANEELDRLRNFSRTNNYVAYHQLLKGTEKFQTALDDEVRREIKRVNANIEYLAERVRDIQREAAWFPFPKLLLEFNKEFNYCVDKINWIRTQRLHDADNFRKSLRFVEEVEEHIDSLQGRLVTLRIIRDSTLFILMLGRNFIWLELLGLGALLVAVPSLIYFTQNIEGNMILDTIKDPSQRWEISKGLIIILSILCVAMAAVKSAVTFDKRKRELFTQVEKETRKTRKRR
;
A
#
# COMPACT_ATOMS: atom_id res chain seq x y z
N MET A 1 50.15 -22.78 1.21
CA MET A 1 50.83 -22.17 2.37
C MET A 1 49.82 -21.22 2.97
N PRO A 2 49.37 -21.46 4.20
CA PRO A 2 48.39 -20.64 4.88
C PRO A 2 48.79 -19.17 4.91
N THR A 3 47.89 -18.31 4.44
CA THR A 3 48.06 -16.85 4.44
C THR A 3 46.78 -16.20 4.96
N LEU A 4 46.93 -15.38 6.01
CA LEU A 4 45.80 -14.76 6.70
C LEU A 4 44.98 -13.82 5.79
N ALA A 5 45.65 -13.13 4.85
CA ALA A 5 45.01 -12.26 3.87
C ALA A 5 43.92 -12.99 3.07
N ASN A 6 44.14 -14.24 2.67
CA ASN A 6 43.15 -15.01 1.92
C ASN A 6 41.85 -15.20 2.70
N LEU A 7 41.92 -15.36 4.03
CA LEU A 7 40.73 -15.48 4.88
C LEU A 7 40.00 -14.14 4.99
N LEU A 8 40.75 -13.03 5.15
CA LEU A 8 40.17 -11.69 5.26
C LEU A 8 39.47 -11.26 3.96
N ASP A 9 40.04 -11.62 2.80
CA ASP A 9 39.47 -11.30 1.48
C ASP A 9 38.13 -12.01 1.20
N THR A 10 37.81 -13.08 1.96
CA THR A 10 36.50 -13.76 1.85
C THR A 10 35.37 -13.08 2.64
N LEU A 11 35.71 -12.15 3.53
CA LEU A 11 34.73 -11.50 4.41
C LEU A 11 34.04 -10.31 3.72
N PRO A 12 32.78 -10.03 4.09
CA PRO A 12 32.06 -8.88 3.54
C PRO A 12 32.72 -7.56 3.94
N VAL A 13 32.62 -6.57 3.05
CA VAL A 13 33.11 -5.20 3.29
C VAL A 13 32.01 -4.39 3.95
N ILE A 14 32.18 -4.10 5.25
CA ILE A 14 31.22 -3.33 6.03
C ILE A 14 31.59 -1.84 5.97
N ASN A 15 30.84 -1.05 5.20
CA ASN A 15 31.05 0.40 5.07
C ASN A 15 30.59 1.19 6.32
N GLN A 16 29.51 0.75 6.95
CA GLN A 16 28.97 1.36 8.17
C GLN A 16 28.65 0.26 9.19
N SER A 17 29.36 0.25 10.31
CA SER A 17 29.18 -0.77 11.35
C SER A 17 28.04 -0.40 12.29
N ARG A 18 27.12 -1.34 12.48
CA ARG A 18 26.06 -1.32 13.51
C ARG A 18 26.62 -1.60 14.90
N LEU A 19 27.57 -2.53 14.98
CA LEU A 19 28.29 -2.93 16.19
C LEU A 19 29.78 -3.05 15.89
N VAL A 20 30.58 -2.55 16.83
CA VAL A 20 32.03 -2.69 16.84
C VAL A 20 32.45 -3.23 18.20
N ALA A 21 33.20 -4.34 18.22
CA ALA A 21 33.66 -4.96 19.45
C ALA A 21 35.12 -5.37 19.38
N SER A 22 35.87 -5.13 20.45
CA SER A 22 37.24 -5.62 20.58
C SER A 22 37.25 -7.01 21.20
N GLY A 23 38.18 -7.87 20.77
CA GLY A 23 38.35 -9.20 21.34
C GLY A 23 39.66 -9.85 20.88
N PHE A 24 39.66 -11.17 20.88
CA PHE A 24 40.79 -12.03 20.59
C PHE A 24 40.55 -12.74 19.24
N GLY A 25 41.49 -12.58 18.32
CA GLY A 25 41.57 -13.35 17.10
C GLY A 25 42.46 -14.57 17.27
N ILE A 26 42.02 -15.72 16.76
CA ILE A 26 42.80 -16.95 16.71
C ILE A 26 42.92 -17.34 15.24
N TRP A 27 44.10 -17.18 14.68
CA TRP A 27 44.40 -17.76 13.38
C TRP A 27 44.96 -19.17 13.59
N VAL A 28 44.24 -20.16 13.07
CA VAL A 28 44.58 -21.57 13.17
C VAL A 28 44.98 -22.07 11.79
N ALA A 29 46.18 -22.62 11.67
CA ALA A 29 46.70 -23.20 10.44
C ALA A 29 47.13 -24.65 10.70
N TRP A 30 46.83 -25.58 9.78
CA TRP A 30 47.10 -27.00 10.00
C TRP A 30 47.60 -27.71 8.76
N LYS A 31 48.22 -28.88 8.96
CA LYS A 31 48.69 -29.76 7.88
C LYS A 31 47.80 -31.00 7.78
N GLY A 32 47.25 -31.26 6.59
CA GLY A 32 46.37 -32.41 6.36
C GLY A 32 44.95 -32.18 6.87
N LYS A 33 44.36 -33.16 7.57
CA LYS A 33 42.98 -33.09 8.09
C LYS A 33 42.97 -32.57 9.52
N LEU A 34 42.28 -31.46 9.77
CA LEU A 34 42.08 -30.94 11.12
C LEU A 34 41.31 -31.93 12.00
N HIS A 35 41.83 -32.16 13.21
CA HIS A 35 41.14 -33.00 14.19
C HIS A 35 39.91 -32.27 14.75
N SER A 36 38.77 -32.97 14.87
CA SER A 36 37.49 -32.37 15.30
C SER A 36 37.53 -31.73 16.69
N ALA A 37 38.46 -32.16 17.54
CA ALA A 37 38.70 -31.59 18.87
C ALA A 37 39.03 -30.09 18.84
N VAL A 38 39.68 -29.59 17.77
CA VAL A 38 40.01 -28.15 17.66
C VAL A 38 38.74 -27.34 17.52
N ASP A 39 37.92 -27.64 16.50
CA ASP A 39 36.67 -26.95 16.24
C ASP A 39 35.72 -27.05 17.45
N SER A 40 35.57 -28.25 18.04
CA SER A 40 34.67 -28.45 19.18
C SER A 40 35.13 -27.69 20.43
N THR A 41 36.43 -27.71 20.74
CA THR A 41 36.96 -27.01 21.92
C THR A 41 36.86 -25.50 21.75
N LEU A 42 37.19 -24.97 20.58
CA LEU A 42 37.06 -23.53 20.34
C LEU A 42 35.60 -23.06 20.47
N GLN A 43 34.64 -23.80 19.93
CA GLN A 43 33.21 -23.47 20.06
C GLN A 43 32.68 -23.60 21.49
N GLU A 44 33.06 -24.65 22.22
CA GLU A 44 32.65 -24.86 23.63
C GLU A 44 33.13 -23.75 24.58
N TYR A 45 34.19 -23.03 24.18
CA TYR A 45 34.77 -21.90 24.91
C TYR A 45 34.37 -20.55 24.30
N GLY A 46 33.35 -20.54 23.43
CA GLY A 46 32.74 -19.31 22.93
C GLY A 46 33.52 -18.62 21.81
N ALA A 47 34.34 -19.36 21.05
CA ALA A 47 34.95 -18.82 19.84
C ALA A 47 34.05 -19.04 18.62
N LEU A 48 33.80 -17.96 17.89
CA LEU A 48 33.08 -17.92 16.62
C LEU A 48 34.06 -18.14 15.46
N CYS A 49 33.78 -19.10 14.58
CA CYS A 49 34.53 -19.25 13.33
C CYS A 49 34.08 -18.17 12.35
N VAL A 50 34.95 -17.23 12.02
CA VAL A 50 34.62 -16.08 11.16
C VAL A 50 34.90 -16.40 9.69
N ALA A 51 36.01 -17.09 9.42
CA ALA A 51 36.38 -17.54 8.08
C ALA A 51 37.08 -18.90 8.18
N LYS A 52 36.84 -19.78 7.20
CA LYS A 52 37.47 -21.11 7.12
C LYS A 52 37.80 -21.45 5.67
N ASP A 53 39.01 -21.95 5.47
CA ASP A 53 39.54 -22.47 4.21
C ASP A 53 40.03 -23.92 4.42
N LEU A 54 40.64 -24.53 3.41
CA LEU A 54 41.08 -25.93 3.39
C LEU A 54 42.14 -26.26 4.46
N ASP A 55 43.09 -25.37 4.71
CA ASP A 55 44.24 -25.56 5.60
C ASP A 55 44.38 -24.49 6.71
N GLN A 56 43.39 -23.60 6.84
CA GLN A 56 43.39 -22.54 7.85
C GLN A 56 41.98 -22.03 8.21
N ALA A 57 41.85 -21.44 9.40
CA ALA A 57 40.63 -20.81 9.87
C ALA A 57 40.95 -19.60 10.78
N LEU A 58 40.07 -18.61 10.78
CA LEU A 58 40.13 -17.45 11.64
C LEU A 58 38.93 -17.45 12.59
N TRP A 59 39.21 -17.36 13.88
CA TRP A 59 38.22 -17.37 14.94
C TRP A 59 38.24 -16.06 15.72
N TYR A 60 37.07 -15.65 16.22
CA TYR A 60 36.90 -14.51 17.11
C TYR A 60 36.32 -14.97 18.45
N CYS A 61 36.86 -14.46 19.55
CA CYS A 61 36.31 -14.64 20.88
C CYS A 61 36.39 -13.31 21.66
N ASN A 62 35.35 -12.97 22.42
CA ASN A 62 35.31 -11.76 23.24
C ASN A 62 35.68 -11.99 24.71
N THR A 63 35.95 -13.24 25.12
CA THR A 63 36.27 -13.60 26.51
C THR A 63 37.64 -14.24 26.65
N VAL A 64 38.20 -14.22 27.87
CA VAL A 64 39.50 -14.84 28.19
C VAL A 64 39.46 -16.38 28.19
N GLU A 65 38.28 -16.98 28.06
CA GLU A 65 38.10 -18.44 28.01
C GLU A 65 38.85 -19.07 26.83
N VAL A 66 39.08 -18.31 25.75
CA VAL A 66 39.90 -18.72 24.62
C VAL A 66 41.31 -19.19 25.02
N PHE A 67 41.90 -18.60 26.07
CA PHE A 67 43.23 -19.00 26.53
C PHE A 67 43.20 -20.37 27.22
N ARG A 68 42.12 -20.67 27.97
CA ARG A 68 41.89 -22.02 28.55
C ARG A 68 41.66 -23.05 27.45
N ALA A 69 40.91 -22.69 26.40
CA ALA A 69 40.67 -23.55 25.25
C ALA A 69 41.99 -23.99 24.58
N LEU A 70 42.88 -23.04 24.33
CA LEU A 70 44.19 -23.31 23.72
C LEU A 70 45.12 -24.09 24.65
N ALA A 71 45.11 -23.80 25.95
CA ALA A 71 45.83 -24.59 26.95
C ALA A 71 45.34 -26.05 26.99
N ARG A 72 44.03 -26.28 26.94
CA ARG A 72 43.43 -27.61 26.88
C ARG A 72 43.86 -28.36 25.62
N LEU A 73 43.86 -27.69 24.47
CA LEU A 73 44.34 -28.27 23.21
C LEU A 73 45.84 -28.58 23.26
N GLN A 74 46.66 -27.70 23.86
CA GLN A 74 48.10 -27.93 24.02
C GLN A 74 48.39 -29.16 24.89
N VAL A 75 47.64 -29.37 25.97
CA VAL A 75 47.76 -30.57 26.81
C VAL A 75 47.28 -31.81 26.07
N TRP A 76 46.15 -31.71 25.36
CA TRP A 76 45.61 -32.82 24.57
C TRP A 76 46.57 -33.26 23.45
N ALA A 77 47.25 -32.29 22.81
CA ALA A 77 48.23 -32.52 21.74
C ALA A 77 49.47 -33.29 22.19
N ARG A 78 49.84 -33.22 23.49
CA ARG A 78 50.96 -34.01 24.04
C ARG A 78 50.70 -35.52 23.97
N VAL A 79 49.43 -35.92 24.01
CA VAL A 79 49.00 -37.33 23.92
C VAL A 79 48.53 -37.67 22.51
N ASN A 80 47.98 -36.70 21.78
CA ASN A 80 47.47 -36.85 20.42
C ASN A 80 48.19 -35.87 19.49
N PRO A 81 49.36 -36.24 18.92
CA PRO A 81 50.14 -35.35 18.07
C PRO A 81 49.29 -34.76 16.95
N MET A 82 49.30 -33.44 16.84
CA MET A 82 48.50 -32.71 15.87
C MET A 82 49.32 -31.56 15.26
N PRO A 83 49.50 -31.53 13.93
CA PRO A 83 50.32 -30.51 13.26
C PRO A 83 49.49 -29.23 13.04
N VAL A 84 49.28 -28.50 14.14
CA VAL A 84 48.43 -27.30 14.18
C VAL A 84 49.20 -26.15 14.80
N PHE A 85 49.21 -25.02 14.10
CA PHE A 85 49.74 -23.76 14.56
C PHE A 85 48.58 -22.81 14.90
N CYS A 86 48.65 -22.19 16.07
CA CYS A 86 47.70 -21.19 16.52
C CYS A 86 48.42 -19.87 16.80
N GLN A 87 47.97 -18.79 16.17
CA GLN A 87 48.38 -17.44 16.47
C GLN A 87 47.25 -16.67 17.15
N MET A 88 47.55 -16.05 18.29
CA MET A 88 46.64 -15.16 19.00
C MET A 88 46.99 -13.68 18.82
N VAL A 89 46.02 -12.89 18.40
CA VAL A 89 46.17 -11.44 18.15
C VAL A 89 44.96 -10.65 18.66
N PRO A 90 45.10 -9.36 18.98
CA PRO A 90 43.95 -8.48 19.15
C PRO A 90 43.16 -8.39 17.84
N LEU A 91 41.83 -8.54 17.91
CA LEU A 91 40.95 -8.52 16.74
C LEU A 91 39.74 -7.64 17.01
N THR A 92 39.34 -6.83 16.03
CA THR A 92 38.10 -6.05 16.08
C THR A 92 37.04 -6.75 15.26
N PHE A 93 35.89 -7.03 15.87
CA PHE A 93 34.71 -7.61 15.23
C PHE A 93 33.77 -6.49 14.80
N LEU A 94 33.31 -6.56 13.55
CA LEU A 94 32.45 -5.57 12.91
C LEU A 94 31.16 -6.25 12.46
N VAL A 95 30.02 -5.64 12.70
CA VAL A 95 28.71 -6.14 12.26
C VAL A 95 27.98 -5.05 11.50
N GLY A 96 27.43 -5.39 10.34
CA GLY A 96 26.58 -4.53 9.52
C GLY A 96 25.13 -4.48 10.01
N TYR A 97 24.29 -3.67 9.37
CA TYR A 97 22.87 -3.57 9.73
C TYR A 97 22.08 -4.85 9.37
N ASP A 98 22.54 -5.61 8.38
CA ASP A 98 21.96 -6.90 7.96
C ASP A 98 22.45 -8.10 8.79
N MET A 99 23.10 -7.86 9.93
CA MET A 99 23.74 -8.89 10.77
C MET A 99 24.86 -9.70 10.10
N GLU A 100 25.31 -9.28 8.92
CA GLU A 100 26.58 -9.73 8.36
C GLU A 100 27.74 -9.25 9.23
N TYR A 101 28.79 -10.05 9.32
CA TYR A 101 29.94 -9.73 10.15
C TYR A 101 31.26 -9.88 9.40
N SER A 102 32.20 -9.04 9.80
CA SER A 102 33.56 -8.99 9.29
C SER A 102 34.52 -8.71 10.46
N VAL A 103 35.82 -8.75 10.21
CA VAL A 103 36.83 -8.45 11.23
C VAL A 103 37.90 -7.52 10.70
N SER A 104 38.51 -6.77 11.61
CA SER A 104 39.60 -5.84 11.33
C SER A 104 40.80 -6.12 12.22
N LEU A 105 41.98 -6.10 11.60
CA LEU A 105 43.29 -6.28 12.21
C LEU A 105 44.13 -5.01 11.99
N SER A 106 45.16 -4.82 12.82
CA SER A 106 46.17 -3.80 12.52
C SER A 106 46.91 -4.16 11.24
N VAL A 107 47.30 -3.16 10.45
CA VAL A 107 47.99 -3.31 9.15
C VAL A 107 49.25 -4.18 9.23
N GLU A 108 49.92 -4.24 10.38
CA GLU A 108 51.11 -5.09 10.57
C GLU A 108 50.79 -6.60 10.66
N LEU A 109 49.52 -6.95 10.92
CA LEU A 109 49.07 -8.31 11.18
C LEU A 109 48.22 -8.90 10.03
N ASP A 110 47.85 -8.12 9.01
CA ASP A 110 46.92 -8.55 7.96
C ASP A 110 47.54 -9.52 6.94
N ARG A 111 48.85 -9.41 6.69
CA ARG A 111 49.61 -10.18 5.69
C ARG A 111 50.60 -11.13 6.33
N GLN A 112 50.10 -12.02 7.18
CA GLN A 112 50.90 -13.04 7.84
C GLN A 112 50.84 -14.37 7.09
N SER A 113 51.93 -15.12 7.15
CA SER A 113 52.07 -16.41 6.48
C SER A 113 52.86 -17.38 7.35
N VAL A 114 52.45 -18.65 7.38
CA VAL A 114 53.09 -19.65 8.24
C VAL A 114 53.16 -21.00 7.54
N VAL A 115 54.20 -21.77 7.85
CA VAL A 115 54.27 -23.20 7.51
C VAL A 115 53.97 -23.96 8.81
N PRO A 116 52.82 -24.67 8.91
CA PRO A 116 52.47 -25.38 10.13
C PRO A 116 53.56 -26.38 10.53
N THR A 117 53.91 -26.37 11.81
CA THR A 117 54.85 -27.32 12.43
C THR A 117 54.21 -28.71 12.55
N ASP A 118 55.04 -29.75 12.72
CA ASP A 118 54.52 -31.10 12.95
C ASP A 118 53.91 -31.27 14.37
N ASP A 119 54.23 -30.37 15.30
CA ASP A 119 53.69 -30.29 16.66
C ASP A 119 52.66 -29.16 16.83
N PHE A 120 51.86 -29.24 17.90
CA PHE A 120 50.91 -28.20 18.28
C PHE A 120 51.65 -27.01 18.92
N GLU A 121 51.57 -25.84 18.28
CA GLU A 121 52.21 -24.62 18.76
C GLU A 121 51.20 -23.47 18.91
N VAL A 122 51.34 -22.72 20.00
CA VAL A 122 50.54 -21.51 20.26
C VAL A 122 51.47 -20.33 20.50
N VAL A 123 51.38 -19.33 19.63
CA VAL A 123 52.06 -18.04 19.79
C VAL A 123 51.06 -16.92 20.09
N VAL A 124 51.44 -16.01 20.96
CA VAL A 124 50.59 -14.95 21.51
C VAL A 124 51.25 -13.60 21.29
N HIS A 125 50.46 -12.65 20.75
CA HIS A 125 50.91 -11.28 20.54
C HIS A 125 51.21 -10.59 21.89
N PRO A 126 52.29 -9.80 22.01
CA PRO A 126 52.71 -9.22 23.29
C PRO A 126 51.65 -8.33 23.96
N LYS A 127 50.78 -7.66 23.18
CA LYS A 127 49.63 -6.89 23.69
C LYS A 127 48.62 -7.72 24.50
N LEU A 128 48.59 -9.04 24.35
CA LEU A 128 47.67 -9.94 25.06
C LEU A 128 48.25 -10.51 26.36
N LYS A 129 49.50 -10.18 26.70
CA LYS A 129 50.22 -10.76 27.85
C LYS A 129 49.46 -10.59 29.17
N ALA A 130 48.91 -9.40 29.41
CA ALA A 130 48.17 -9.09 30.64
C ALA A 130 46.88 -9.91 30.74
N GLN A 131 46.19 -10.15 29.62
CA GLN A 131 44.95 -10.93 29.56
C GLN A 131 45.24 -12.43 29.77
N VAL A 132 46.34 -12.96 29.22
CA VAL A 132 46.77 -14.34 29.52
C VAL A 132 47.04 -14.51 31.02
N GLN A 133 47.80 -13.58 31.61
CA GLN A 133 48.17 -13.62 33.04
C GLN A 133 46.98 -13.40 33.99
N SER A 134 45.85 -12.89 33.48
CA SER A 134 44.62 -12.77 34.27
C SER A 134 43.95 -14.12 34.54
N VAL A 135 44.27 -15.15 33.74
CA VAL A 135 43.77 -16.52 33.93
C VAL A 135 44.74 -17.27 34.84
N ALA A 136 44.28 -17.64 36.03
CA ALA A 136 45.09 -18.38 36.99
C ALA A 136 45.61 -19.70 36.41
N GLY A 137 46.92 -19.92 36.45
CA GLY A 137 47.58 -21.12 35.91
C GLY A 137 48.06 -21.00 34.45
N LEU A 138 47.95 -19.81 33.83
CA LEU A 138 48.53 -19.52 32.52
C LEU A 138 49.67 -18.50 32.62
N THR A 139 50.77 -18.79 31.92
CA THR A 139 51.93 -17.91 31.81
C THR A 139 52.41 -17.81 30.36
N THR A 140 53.41 -16.96 30.13
CA THR A 140 53.99 -16.73 28.81
C THR A 140 55.51 -16.75 28.88
N GLU A 141 56.14 -17.38 27.89
CA GLU A 141 57.59 -17.39 27.69
C GLU A 141 57.96 -16.68 26.38
N ALA A 142 59.19 -16.21 26.24
CA ALA A 142 59.62 -15.56 25.00
C ALA A 142 59.77 -16.59 23.88
N ALA A 143 59.01 -16.46 22.79
CA ALA A 143 59.15 -17.26 21.58
C ALA A 143 60.15 -16.63 20.59
N GLY A 144 60.37 -15.32 20.69
CA GLY A 144 61.28 -14.57 19.81
C GLY A 144 60.61 -14.11 18.51
N ARG A 145 61.40 -13.97 17.44
CA ARG A 145 60.89 -13.66 16.10
C ARG A 145 60.57 -14.95 15.36
N THR A 146 59.41 -14.99 14.71
CA THR A 146 58.96 -16.13 13.92
C THR A 146 58.89 -15.72 12.45
N ASP A 147 59.47 -16.54 11.56
CA ASP A 147 59.49 -16.26 10.13
C ASP A 147 58.07 -16.22 9.55
N GLY A 148 57.79 -15.22 8.71
CA GLY A 148 56.48 -15.04 8.06
C GLY A 148 55.41 -14.35 8.92
N LEU A 149 55.67 -14.11 10.21
CA LEU A 149 54.79 -13.33 11.10
C LEU A 149 55.28 -11.88 11.24
N ALA A 150 54.44 -11.03 11.86
CA ALA A 150 54.80 -9.64 12.14
C ALA A 150 56.04 -9.51 13.02
N ASN A 151 56.81 -8.43 12.84
CA ASN A 151 58.06 -8.16 13.55
C ASN A 151 57.81 -7.65 14.98
N VAL A 152 57.31 -8.53 15.83
CA VAL A 152 57.07 -8.31 17.27
C VAL A 152 57.75 -9.40 18.10
N GLU A 153 57.94 -9.16 19.39
CA GLU A 153 58.41 -10.18 20.32
C GLU A 153 57.25 -11.12 20.67
N TRP A 154 57.11 -12.20 19.89
CA TRP A 154 56.07 -13.21 20.12
C TRP A 154 56.32 -13.95 21.44
N LEU A 155 55.22 -14.32 22.09
CA LEU A 155 55.22 -15.07 23.33
C LEU A 155 54.68 -16.48 23.07
N ARG A 156 55.17 -17.49 23.79
CA ARG A 156 54.62 -18.84 23.79
C ARG A 156 53.71 -19.02 25.00
N LEU A 157 52.54 -19.62 24.78
CA LEU A 157 51.60 -19.94 25.86
C LEU A 157 52.10 -21.15 26.66
N VAL A 158 52.12 -21.03 27.98
CA VAL A 158 52.50 -22.10 28.90
C VAL A 158 51.40 -22.30 29.95
N ALA A 159 50.89 -23.53 30.04
CA ALA A 159 49.87 -23.92 31.00
C ALA A 159 50.45 -24.77 32.13
N ASP A 160 50.08 -24.44 33.36
CA ASP A 160 50.47 -25.20 34.56
C ASP A 160 49.68 -26.51 34.69
N GLN A 161 50.26 -27.50 35.38
CA GLN A 161 49.62 -28.81 35.59
C GLN A 161 48.35 -28.74 36.45
N GLY A 162 48.17 -27.68 37.25
CA GLY A 162 47.01 -27.48 38.12
C GLY A 162 45.88 -26.62 37.54
N LEU A 163 45.95 -26.26 36.25
CA LEU A 163 44.90 -25.47 35.59
C LEU A 163 43.59 -26.27 35.53
N ASP A 164 42.47 -25.63 35.84
CA ASP A 164 41.14 -26.16 35.54
C ASP A 164 40.82 -25.93 34.06
N TYR A 165 40.76 -27.04 33.31
CA TYR A 165 40.48 -27.07 31.88
C TYR A 165 38.99 -27.27 31.58
N GLU A 166 38.07 -27.02 32.52
CA GLU A 166 36.65 -26.92 32.21
C GLU A 166 36.30 -25.49 31.75
N SER A 167 35.36 -25.39 30.79
CA SER A 167 34.83 -24.10 30.35
C SER A 167 33.97 -23.50 31.46
N THR A 168 34.13 -22.19 31.68
CA THR A 168 33.30 -21.46 32.65
C THR A 168 32.00 -20.94 32.04
N LEU A 169 31.81 -21.09 30.72
CA LEU A 169 30.62 -20.64 30.02
C LEU A 169 29.42 -21.53 30.36
N ARG A 170 28.49 -20.94 31.13
CA ARG A 170 27.24 -21.56 31.58
C ARG A 170 26.13 -20.54 31.48
N TRP A 171 24.91 -21.01 31.30
CA TRP A 171 23.72 -20.16 31.18
C TRP A 171 22.61 -20.62 32.12
N PHE A 172 21.78 -19.68 32.54
CA PHE A 172 20.44 -19.99 33.03
C PHE A 172 19.44 -19.72 31.92
N PHE A 173 18.60 -20.70 31.63
CA PHE A 173 17.47 -20.51 30.74
C PHE A 173 16.22 -20.29 31.58
N ILE A 174 15.49 -19.22 31.29
CA ILE A 174 14.28 -18.82 32.01
C ILE A 174 13.13 -18.78 31.02
N ILE A 175 12.02 -19.42 31.38
CA ILE A 175 10.76 -19.46 30.64
C ILE A 175 9.71 -18.85 31.57
N LYS A 176 9.07 -17.76 31.13
CA LYS A 176 8.00 -17.12 31.89
C LYS A 176 6.71 -17.09 31.06
N PRO A 177 5.58 -17.58 31.59
CA PRO A 177 4.30 -17.48 30.90
C PRO A 177 3.83 -16.03 30.79
N LEU A 178 3.10 -15.72 29.72
CA LEU A 178 2.41 -14.43 29.60
C LEU A 178 1.06 -14.43 30.31
N GLY A 179 0.65 -13.28 30.80
CA GLY A 179 -0.57 -13.11 31.59
C GLY A 179 -0.32 -13.10 33.09
N ARG A 180 -1.37 -12.78 33.85
CA ARG A 180 -1.32 -12.72 35.32
C ARG A 180 -1.65 -14.09 35.89
N MET A 181 -0.82 -14.61 36.79
CA MET A 181 -1.05 -15.88 37.49
C MET A 181 -2.18 -15.82 38.54
N SER A 182 -2.95 -14.73 38.58
CA SER A 182 -4.23 -14.61 39.27
C SER A 182 -5.44 -14.98 38.39
N ASP A 183 -5.27 -15.01 37.07
CA ASP A 183 -6.34 -15.31 36.11
C ASP A 183 -6.46 -16.82 35.85
N LYS A 184 -7.69 -17.35 35.96
CA LYS A 184 -7.99 -18.78 35.83
C LYS A 184 -7.59 -19.34 34.46
N GLU A 185 -7.84 -18.61 33.39
CA GLU A 185 -7.50 -19.10 32.05
C GLU A 185 -5.99 -19.07 31.81
N SER A 186 -5.29 -18.05 32.30
CA SER A 186 -3.83 -18.00 32.28
C SER A 186 -3.21 -19.17 33.04
N ILE A 187 -3.76 -19.51 34.21
CA ILE A 187 -3.33 -20.68 34.99
C ILE A 187 -3.57 -21.98 34.22
N LEU A 188 -4.75 -22.16 33.62
CA LEU A 188 -5.11 -23.38 32.90
C LEU A 188 -4.27 -23.56 31.63
N GLY A 189 -4.14 -22.51 30.82
CA GLY A 189 -3.35 -22.51 29.60
C GLY A 189 -1.87 -22.78 29.89
N TRP A 190 -1.30 -22.07 30.88
CA TRP A 190 0.08 -22.31 31.29
C TRP A 190 0.28 -23.71 31.85
N ARG A 191 -0.62 -24.22 32.69
CA ARG A 191 -0.49 -25.57 33.25
C ARG A 191 -0.41 -26.62 32.14
N ASP A 192 -1.29 -26.53 31.15
CA ASP A 192 -1.33 -27.49 30.05
C ASP A 192 -0.03 -27.41 29.21
N PHE A 193 0.44 -26.22 28.83
CA PHE A 193 1.70 -26.06 28.08
C PHE A 193 2.96 -26.40 28.89
N SER A 194 3.03 -26.00 30.16
CA SER A 194 4.15 -26.27 31.06
C SER A 194 4.37 -27.77 31.30
N THR A 195 3.31 -28.58 31.17
CA THR A 195 3.41 -30.04 31.27
C THR A 195 4.28 -30.60 30.14
N ASP A 196 4.06 -30.14 28.90
CA ASP A 196 4.87 -30.53 27.75
C ASP A 196 6.32 -30.02 27.88
N VAL A 197 6.52 -28.81 28.43
CA VAL A 197 7.86 -28.27 28.72
C VAL A 197 8.59 -29.12 29.77
N ILE A 198 7.89 -29.55 30.83
CA ILE A 198 8.47 -30.41 31.87
C ILE A 198 8.83 -31.79 31.32
N GLU A 199 8.00 -32.36 30.45
CA GLU A 199 8.31 -33.62 29.75
C GLU A 199 9.58 -33.49 28.91
N LEU A 200 9.72 -32.38 28.17
CA LEU A 200 10.95 -32.06 27.44
C LEU A 200 12.17 -31.99 28.37
N LEU A 201 12.06 -31.30 29.51
CA LEU A 201 13.14 -31.18 30.49
C LEU A 201 13.54 -32.54 31.06
N GLN A 202 12.57 -33.40 31.38
CA GLN A 202 12.82 -34.76 31.88
C GLN A 202 13.52 -35.63 30.83
N ARG A 203 13.07 -35.57 29.57
CA ARG A 203 13.68 -36.29 28.44
C ARG A 203 15.14 -35.89 28.22
N LEU A 204 15.49 -34.62 28.46
CA LEU A 204 16.86 -34.10 28.36
C LEU A 204 17.68 -34.26 29.65
N GLY A 205 17.09 -34.79 30.73
CA GLY A 205 17.78 -34.97 32.02
C GLY A 205 18.11 -33.66 32.75
N LEU A 206 17.35 -32.59 32.49
CA LEU A 206 17.63 -31.25 33.01
C LEU A 206 16.95 -31.00 34.35
N LYS A 207 17.71 -30.44 35.31
CA LYS A 207 17.16 -29.94 36.56
C LYS A 207 16.47 -28.60 36.33
N TYR A 208 15.39 -28.33 37.04
CA TYR A 208 14.68 -27.05 36.94
C TYR A 208 14.07 -26.65 38.28
N ILE A 209 13.78 -25.36 38.43
CA ILE A 209 12.94 -24.80 39.50
C ILE A 209 11.68 -24.22 38.86
N SER A 210 10.55 -24.40 39.53
CA SER A 210 9.26 -23.81 39.17
C SER A 210 8.85 -22.80 40.24
N ASP A 211 8.73 -21.53 39.87
CA ASP A 211 8.18 -20.49 40.73
C ASP A 211 6.65 -20.51 40.60
N VAL A 212 5.97 -20.91 41.67
CA VAL A 212 4.51 -20.98 41.73
C VAL A 212 3.86 -19.59 41.64
N LYS A 213 4.53 -18.52 42.08
CA LYS A 213 3.94 -17.17 42.10
C LYS A 213 3.87 -16.55 40.71
N GLU A 214 4.98 -16.60 39.98
CA GLU A 214 5.10 -16.01 38.65
C GLU A 214 4.88 -17.03 37.51
N GLY A 215 4.77 -18.31 37.85
CA GLY A 215 4.70 -19.40 36.88
C GLY A 215 6.01 -19.68 36.15
N ALA A 216 7.12 -19.02 36.50
CA ALA A 216 8.37 -19.12 35.77
C ALA A 216 9.06 -20.48 35.98
N LEU A 217 9.55 -21.07 34.90
CA LEU A 217 10.44 -22.24 34.91
C LEU A 217 11.84 -21.79 34.56
N PHE A 218 12.84 -22.28 35.29
CA PHE A 218 14.22 -21.97 34.94
C PHE A 218 15.17 -23.12 35.28
N LEU A 219 16.24 -23.23 34.48
CA LEU A 219 17.15 -24.37 34.46
C LEU A 219 18.59 -23.93 34.18
N PRO A 220 19.61 -24.64 34.69
CA PRO A 220 21.00 -24.45 34.32
C PRO A 220 21.32 -25.18 33.00
N LEU A 221 22.09 -24.53 32.15
CA LEU A 221 22.67 -25.08 30.94
C LEU A 221 24.20 -24.99 31.08
N GLU A 222 24.83 -26.14 31.34
CA GLU A 222 26.24 -26.21 31.74
C GLU A 222 27.23 -26.19 30.57
N SER A 223 26.75 -26.19 29.32
CA SER A 223 27.61 -26.14 28.13
C SER A 223 26.90 -25.50 26.94
N PHE A 224 27.69 -24.98 25.99
CA PHE A 224 27.19 -24.43 24.73
C PHE A 224 26.39 -25.46 23.92
N ARG A 225 26.83 -26.72 23.91
CA ARG A 225 26.12 -27.82 23.24
C ARG A 225 24.71 -28.02 23.80
N LEU A 226 24.58 -27.92 25.12
CA LEU A 226 23.30 -28.06 25.80
C LEU A 226 22.39 -26.84 25.53
N LEU A 227 22.96 -25.62 25.53
CA LEU A 227 22.24 -24.41 25.12
C LEU A 227 21.65 -24.55 23.71
N LYS A 228 22.48 -24.94 22.74
CA LYS A 228 22.03 -25.19 21.37
C LYS A 228 20.90 -26.23 21.33
N SER A 229 21.13 -27.41 21.91
CA SER A 229 20.18 -28.52 21.87
C SER A 229 18.84 -28.16 22.50
N PHE A 230 18.87 -27.51 23.68
CA PHE A 230 17.66 -27.12 24.38
C PHE A 230 16.88 -26.05 23.61
N THR A 231 17.57 -25.04 23.06
CA THR A 231 16.97 -23.98 22.24
C THR A 231 16.26 -24.57 21.01
N THR A 232 16.88 -25.53 20.33
CA THR A 232 16.27 -26.22 19.17
C THR A 232 15.01 -26.98 19.57
N GLU A 233 15.08 -27.80 20.62
CA GLU A 233 13.93 -28.61 21.08
C GLU A 233 12.78 -27.74 21.59
N MET A 234 13.08 -26.67 22.32
CA MET A 234 12.07 -25.75 22.84
C MET A 234 11.31 -25.04 21.71
N MET A 235 12.01 -24.55 20.69
CA MET A 235 11.34 -23.92 19.54
C MET A 235 10.53 -24.91 18.71
N ASN A 236 11.03 -26.14 18.52
CA ASN A 236 10.27 -27.21 17.87
C ASN A 236 9.01 -27.58 18.66
N LEU A 237 9.08 -27.62 19.99
CA LEU A 237 7.94 -27.87 20.87
C LEU A 237 6.86 -26.79 20.71
N ILE A 238 7.27 -25.51 20.71
CA ILE A 238 6.35 -24.37 20.48
C ILE A 238 5.67 -24.50 19.12
N ARG A 239 6.44 -24.75 18.05
CA ARG A 239 5.89 -24.91 16.68
C ARG A 239 4.88 -26.04 16.64
N HIS A 240 5.24 -27.22 17.17
CA HIS A 240 4.36 -28.37 17.21
C HIS A 240 3.04 -28.09 17.95
N ASN A 241 3.10 -27.46 19.12
CA ASN A 241 1.90 -27.17 19.91
C ASN A 241 1.00 -26.09 19.30
N LYS A 242 1.56 -25.19 18.46
CA LYS A 242 0.77 -24.20 17.71
C LYS A 242 0.04 -24.84 16.52
N GLU A 243 0.66 -25.82 15.87
CA GLU A 243 0.11 -26.52 14.70
C GLU A 243 -0.87 -27.64 15.07
N ALA A 244 -0.68 -28.27 16.23
CA ALA A 244 -1.50 -29.37 16.69
C ALA A 244 -2.87 -28.90 17.23
N PRO A 245 -4.00 -29.31 16.63
CA PRO A 245 -5.33 -28.81 17.01
C PRO A 245 -5.82 -29.32 18.37
N ASP A 246 -5.25 -30.41 18.89
CA ASP A 246 -5.56 -31.03 20.17
C ASP A 246 -4.72 -30.49 21.34
N LYS A 247 -3.64 -29.76 21.04
CA LYS A 247 -2.77 -29.15 22.04
C LYS A 247 -3.25 -27.75 22.41
N LYS A 248 -3.13 -27.42 23.70
CA LYS A 248 -3.42 -26.07 24.21
C LYS A 248 -2.12 -25.30 24.39
N TYR A 249 -1.82 -24.48 23.40
CA TYR A 249 -0.67 -23.61 23.42
C TYR A 249 -0.85 -22.40 24.36
N TRP A 250 0.22 -22.00 25.06
CA TRP A 250 0.25 -20.77 25.84
C TRP A 250 1.53 -19.96 25.56
N PRO A 251 1.45 -18.65 25.24
CA PRO A 251 2.62 -17.82 24.95
C PRO A 251 3.58 -17.71 26.14
N VAL A 252 4.88 -17.71 25.85
CA VAL A 252 5.94 -17.60 26.85
C VAL A 252 7.01 -16.60 26.39
N VAL A 253 7.65 -15.92 27.34
CA VAL A 253 8.90 -15.20 27.07
C VAL A 253 10.06 -16.00 27.63
N MET A 254 11.16 -16.04 26.87
CA MET A 254 12.28 -16.89 27.15
C MET A 254 13.59 -16.12 27.03
N ALA A 255 14.50 -16.33 27.97
CA ALA A 255 15.84 -15.74 27.91
C ALA A 255 16.90 -16.74 28.39
N ALA A 256 18.01 -16.83 27.67
CA ALA A 256 19.23 -17.48 28.13
C ALA A 256 20.21 -16.41 28.62
N VAL A 257 20.54 -16.47 29.90
CA VAL A 257 21.36 -15.46 30.58
C VAL A 257 22.68 -16.14 30.99
N PRO A 258 23.85 -15.56 30.67
CA PRO A 258 25.11 -16.07 31.18
C PRO A 258 25.09 -16.14 32.71
N GLN A 259 25.57 -17.24 33.28
CA GLN A 259 25.51 -17.51 34.72
C GLN A 259 26.21 -16.42 35.53
N GLY A 260 27.47 -16.10 35.20
CA GLY A 260 28.25 -15.10 35.94
C GLY A 260 28.17 -15.31 37.46
N ASP A 261 27.83 -14.23 38.18
CA ASP A 261 27.64 -14.24 39.64
C ASP A 261 26.23 -14.67 40.09
N LEU A 262 25.35 -15.06 39.16
CA LEU A 262 23.99 -15.48 39.48
C LEU A 262 23.98 -16.90 40.06
N HIS A 263 23.08 -17.12 41.01
CA HIS A 263 22.89 -18.41 41.66
C HIS A 263 21.57 -19.07 41.24
N PHE A 264 21.55 -20.41 41.24
CA PHE A 264 20.37 -21.19 40.90
C PHE A 264 19.37 -21.24 42.06
N THR A 265 18.63 -20.14 42.25
CA THR A 265 17.70 -19.93 43.37
C THR A 265 16.34 -19.38 42.89
N ALA A 266 15.30 -19.49 43.73
CA ALA A 266 13.92 -19.08 43.42
C ALA A 266 13.76 -17.60 42.97
N ASP A 267 14.68 -16.74 43.38
CA ASP A 267 14.67 -15.30 43.09
C ASP A 267 15.42 -14.92 41.80
N LEU A 268 16.00 -15.89 41.08
CA LEU A 268 16.79 -15.65 39.88
C LEU A 268 16.08 -14.77 38.83
N PRO A 269 14.81 -15.01 38.43
CA PRO A 269 14.15 -14.18 37.41
C PRO A 269 14.07 -12.68 37.75
N ARG A 270 14.09 -12.34 39.05
CA ARG A 270 14.06 -10.95 39.53
C ARG A 270 15.45 -10.29 39.50
N LYS A 271 16.53 -11.09 39.56
CA LYS A 271 17.91 -10.60 39.54
C LYS A 271 18.46 -10.33 38.13
N VAL A 272 17.81 -10.87 37.10
CA VAL A 272 18.29 -10.84 35.71
C VAL A 272 18.17 -9.46 35.05
N GLY A 273 17.50 -8.48 35.68
CA GLY A 273 17.46 -7.10 35.17
C GLY A 273 16.79 -6.93 33.81
N LEU A 274 16.02 -7.93 33.35
CA LEU A 274 15.26 -7.91 32.11
C LEU A 274 13.84 -7.38 32.35
N ASP A 275 13.37 -6.51 31.47
CA ASP A 275 11.94 -6.17 31.38
C ASP A 275 11.19 -7.27 30.60
N TRP A 276 10.72 -8.27 31.35
CA TRP A 276 9.97 -9.41 30.83
C TRP A 276 8.69 -9.03 30.07
N ASN A 277 8.13 -7.84 30.31
CA ASN A 277 6.91 -7.39 29.63
C ASN A 277 7.19 -6.92 28.20
N ARG A 278 8.44 -6.62 27.86
CA ARG A 278 8.86 -6.16 26.52
C ARG A 278 9.45 -7.25 25.64
N LEU A 279 9.74 -8.42 26.20
CA LEU A 279 10.29 -9.51 25.41
C LEU A 279 9.25 -10.04 24.42
N THR A 280 9.70 -10.32 23.20
CA THR A 280 8.88 -10.92 22.16
C THR A 280 8.47 -12.33 22.61
N PRO A 281 7.19 -12.70 22.51
CA PRO A 281 6.77 -14.05 22.85
C PRO A 281 7.46 -15.07 21.94
N ASP A 282 7.76 -16.22 22.51
CA ASP A 282 8.03 -17.49 21.84
C ASP A 282 9.37 -17.60 21.13
N TYR A 283 10.21 -16.57 21.22
CA TYR A 283 11.60 -16.61 20.79
C TYR A 283 12.55 -16.58 21.99
N PRO A 284 13.57 -17.45 22.01
CA PRO A 284 14.66 -17.36 22.96
C PRO A 284 15.44 -16.05 22.77
N HIS A 285 15.57 -15.28 23.85
CA HIS A 285 16.40 -14.08 23.90
C HIS A 285 17.79 -14.45 24.40
N VAL A 286 18.82 -14.07 23.66
CA VAL A 286 20.22 -14.32 24.00
C VAL A 286 21.03 -13.04 23.80
N ARG A 287 22.25 -12.97 24.34
CA ARG A 287 23.18 -11.88 24.00
C ARG A 287 23.67 -12.05 22.57
N PHE A 288 24.04 -10.95 21.89
CA PHE A 288 24.52 -11.01 20.50
C PHE A 288 25.65 -12.00 20.29
N MET A 289 26.63 -12.05 21.22
CA MET A 289 27.73 -13.02 21.11
C MET A 289 27.23 -14.47 21.09
N ASP A 290 26.33 -14.82 22.02
CA ASP A 290 25.72 -16.15 22.07
C ASP A 290 24.89 -16.43 20.81
N GLY A 291 24.19 -15.41 20.33
CA GLY A 291 23.44 -15.46 19.08
C GLY A 291 24.35 -15.76 17.88
N PHE A 292 25.50 -15.07 17.74
CA PHE A 292 26.43 -15.31 16.64
C PHE A 292 27.01 -16.73 16.69
N LEU A 293 27.32 -17.25 17.88
CA LEU A 293 27.72 -18.65 18.06
C LEU A 293 26.63 -19.64 17.60
N LEU A 294 25.37 -19.28 17.82
CA LEU A 294 24.19 -20.07 17.46
C LEU A 294 23.72 -19.84 16.00
N SER A 295 24.20 -18.79 15.33
CA SER A 295 23.82 -18.39 13.96
C SER A 295 23.96 -19.46 12.87
N PRO A 296 24.82 -20.49 12.97
CA PRO A 296 24.79 -21.58 11.99
C PRO A 296 23.45 -22.32 11.97
N TRP A 297 22.80 -22.47 13.13
CA TRP A 297 21.56 -23.25 13.29
C TRP A 297 20.31 -22.40 13.42
N PHE A 298 20.46 -21.12 13.75
CA PHE A 298 19.34 -20.23 14.03
C PHE A 298 19.48 -18.93 13.22
N ARG A 299 18.34 -18.34 12.88
CA ARG A 299 18.30 -16.97 12.39
C ARG A 299 18.28 -16.03 13.59
N MET A 300 19.08 -14.98 13.53
CA MET A 300 19.10 -13.92 14.54
C MET A 300 18.28 -12.75 14.04
N ASN A 301 17.47 -12.16 14.92
CA ASN A 301 16.86 -10.86 14.69
C ASN A 301 17.18 -9.94 15.87
N GLU A 302 17.32 -8.63 15.65
CA GLU A 302 17.45 -7.69 16.77
C GLU A 302 16.26 -7.86 17.71
N ALA A 303 16.52 -7.99 19.03
CA ALA A 303 15.42 -8.08 19.99
C ALA A 303 14.65 -6.76 20.10
N ARG A 304 15.28 -5.66 19.69
CA ARG A 304 14.68 -4.34 19.56
C ARG A 304 15.24 -3.67 18.32
N TYR A 305 14.37 -3.35 17.36
CA TYR A 305 14.68 -2.47 16.25
C TYR A 305 14.64 -1.02 16.74
N GLY A 306 15.66 -0.60 17.49
CA GLY A 306 15.81 0.77 18.00
C GLY A 306 17.16 1.36 17.60
N ALA A 307 17.23 2.65 17.28
CA ALA A 307 18.43 3.31 16.73
C ALA A 307 19.62 3.49 17.73
N GLY A 308 19.64 2.76 18.84
CA GLY A 308 20.62 2.91 19.92
C GLY A 308 21.89 2.14 19.57
N SER A 309 23.06 2.55 20.06
CA SER A 309 24.31 1.81 19.83
C SER A 309 24.21 0.38 20.40
N VAL A 310 24.42 -0.62 19.55
CA VAL A 310 24.36 -2.05 19.93
C VAL A 310 25.76 -2.53 20.27
N ASN A 311 25.88 -3.31 21.34
CA ASN A 311 27.11 -3.97 21.76
C ASN A 311 26.90 -5.50 21.85
N LEU A 312 27.98 -6.27 22.06
CA LEU A 312 27.89 -7.74 22.11
C LEU A 312 27.04 -8.27 23.27
N ASP A 313 26.87 -7.47 24.33
CA ASP A 313 26.02 -7.79 25.48
C ASP A 313 24.55 -7.42 25.27
N SER A 314 24.23 -6.73 24.17
CA SER A 314 22.85 -6.40 23.80
C SER A 314 22.10 -7.68 23.41
N TRP A 315 20.77 -7.61 23.48
CA TRP A 315 19.90 -8.78 23.28
C TRP A 315 19.48 -8.95 21.82
N CYS A 316 19.42 -10.20 21.38
CA CYS A 316 18.84 -10.62 20.11
C CYS A 316 17.88 -11.80 20.33
N THR A 317 16.99 -12.01 19.36
CA THR A 317 16.06 -13.14 19.34
C THR A 317 16.54 -14.20 18.36
N LEU A 318 16.29 -15.46 18.69
CA LEU A 318 16.60 -16.61 17.84
C LEU A 318 15.33 -17.18 17.23
N ALA A 319 15.34 -17.40 15.93
CA ALA A 319 14.30 -18.14 15.20
C ALA A 319 14.91 -19.40 14.56
N LEU A 320 14.09 -20.43 14.34
CA LEU A 320 14.51 -21.58 13.54
C LEU A 320 14.81 -21.12 12.11
N LYS A 321 15.88 -21.63 11.50
CA LYS A 321 16.04 -21.55 10.05
C LYS A 321 15.10 -22.58 9.46
N ASP A 322 14.03 -22.14 8.80
CA ASP A 322 13.24 -23.05 7.97
C ASP A 322 14.11 -23.56 6.81
N GLY A 323 13.80 -24.75 6.31
CA GLY A 323 14.55 -25.39 5.24
C GLY A 323 14.70 -24.47 4.02
N ASP A 324 15.71 -24.75 3.21
CA ASP A 324 16.17 -24.04 2.01
C ASP A 324 15.12 -23.96 0.87
N ASP A 325 13.88 -23.57 1.19
CA ASP A 325 12.83 -23.29 0.22
C ASP A 325 13.09 -21.89 -0.36
N GLY A 326 13.47 -21.85 -1.63
CA GLY A 326 13.91 -20.68 -2.39
C GLY A 326 12.88 -19.53 -2.57
N ALA A 327 11.91 -19.36 -1.68
CA ALA A 327 11.23 -18.09 -1.49
C ALA A 327 12.07 -17.28 -0.49
N GLY A 328 12.79 -16.26 -0.97
CA GLY A 328 13.63 -15.44 -0.10
C GLY A 328 12.83 -14.92 1.09
N TYR A 329 13.07 -15.41 2.30
CA TYR A 329 12.35 -14.94 3.49
C TYR A 329 12.86 -13.56 3.88
N GLY A 330 12.10 -12.52 3.53
CA GLY A 330 12.37 -11.16 3.99
C GLY A 330 11.63 -10.79 5.28
N THR A 331 12.12 -9.74 5.93
CA THR A 331 11.44 -9.06 7.03
C THR A 331 11.34 -7.60 6.65
N MET A 332 10.20 -6.95 6.86
CA MET A 332 10.08 -5.51 6.65
C MET A 332 11.08 -4.79 7.57
N GLN A 333 11.99 -3.98 7.00
CA GLN A 333 13.07 -3.30 7.74
C GLN A 333 12.64 -1.89 8.15
N VAL A 334 11.62 -1.79 9.02
CA VAL A 334 11.20 -0.52 9.60
C VAL A 334 11.51 -0.52 11.10
N ALA A 335 12.52 0.23 11.52
CA ALA A 335 12.86 0.38 12.92
C ALA A 335 12.05 1.50 13.58
N LEU A 336 11.61 1.30 14.82
CA LEU A 336 10.93 2.36 15.57
C LEU A 336 11.95 3.24 16.32
N PRO A 337 11.66 4.53 16.50
CA PRO A 337 12.51 5.42 17.29
C PRO A 337 12.58 4.95 18.75
N ASN A 338 13.79 4.88 19.31
CA ASN A 338 14.00 4.67 20.74
C ASN A 338 13.30 5.72 21.60
N ALA A 339 13.20 6.97 21.13
CA ALA A 339 12.51 8.02 21.85
C ALA A 339 11.04 7.66 22.14
N LEU A 340 10.44 6.83 21.29
CA LEU A 340 9.06 6.37 21.43
C LEU A 340 8.92 5.05 22.21
N VAL A 341 9.91 4.15 22.11
CA VAL A 341 9.81 2.76 22.60
C VAL A 341 10.64 2.48 23.87
N ALA A 342 11.75 3.19 24.06
CA ALA A 342 12.80 2.82 25.03
C ALA A 342 12.65 3.44 26.44
N SER A 343 11.51 4.05 26.79
CA SER A 343 11.38 4.72 28.10
C SER A 343 11.11 3.76 29.25
N ASP A 344 11.67 4.02 30.43
CA ASP A 344 11.54 3.23 31.66
C ASP A 344 10.25 3.49 32.45
N GLY A 345 9.25 4.16 31.86
CA GLY A 345 7.97 4.40 32.54
C GLY A 345 7.18 3.09 32.74
N ASP A 346 6.66 2.91 33.96
CA ASP A 346 5.88 1.73 34.37
C ASP A 346 4.48 1.67 33.74
N HIS A 347 3.95 2.80 33.23
CA HIS A 347 2.58 2.91 32.74
C HIS A 347 2.47 3.50 31.33
N GLU A 348 1.59 2.91 30.52
CA GLU A 348 1.26 3.42 29.19
C GLU A 348 0.38 4.67 29.31
N CYS A 349 0.71 5.72 28.56
CA CYS A 349 -0.14 6.90 28.49
C CYS A 349 -1.49 6.53 27.86
N PHE A 350 -2.59 6.87 28.54
CA PHE A 350 -3.95 6.61 28.07
C PHE A 350 -4.20 7.17 26.66
N TYR A 351 -3.76 8.41 26.41
CA TYR A 351 -4.04 9.16 25.19
C TYR A 351 -3.29 8.68 23.94
N CYS A 352 -2.05 8.24 24.09
CA CYS A 352 -1.19 7.93 22.93
C CYS A 352 -0.52 6.56 22.99
N GLY A 353 -0.46 5.91 24.16
CA GLY A 353 0.17 4.60 24.35
C GLY A 353 1.67 4.61 24.63
N LEU A 354 2.32 5.78 24.51
CA LEU A 354 3.74 5.94 24.84
C LEU A 354 3.98 5.87 26.35
N LYS A 355 5.17 5.46 26.77
CA LYS A 355 5.55 5.25 28.18
C LYS A 355 6.47 6.35 28.75
N ASN A 356 6.72 7.41 27.98
CA ASN A 356 7.72 8.44 28.30
C ASN A 356 7.14 9.68 29.00
N HIS A 357 5.83 9.76 29.21
CA HIS A 357 5.15 10.85 29.91
C HIS A 357 3.89 10.36 30.62
N LYS A 358 3.38 11.17 31.56
CA LYS A 358 2.08 10.94 32.21
C LYS A 358 0.94 11.43 31.32
N ALA A 359 -0.27 10.88 31.48
CA ALA A 359 -1.43 11.28 30.69
C ALA A 359 -1.71 12.81 30.74
N ALA A 360 -1.53 13.43 31.91
CA ALA A 360 -1.71 14.88 32.09
C ALA A 360 -0.81 15.74 31.19
N ASP A 361 0.39 15.24 30.89
CA ASP A 361 1.44 15.93 30.11
C ASP A 361 1.44 15.50 28.63
N CYS A 362 0.41 14.78 28.18
CA CYS A 362 0.43 14.18 26.85
C CYS A 362 0.50 15.23 25.72
N PRO A 363 1.46 15.10 24.76
CA PRO A 363 1.56 16.02 23.63
C PRO A 363 0.28 16.12 22.79
N SER A 364 -0.55 15.07 22.76
CA SER A 364 -1.82 15.10 22.03
C SER A 364 -2.79 16.18 22.51
N LYS A 365 -2.66 16.66 23.76
CA LYS A 365 -3.47 17.74 24.32
C LYS A 365 -3.24 19.09 23.62
N ARG A 366 -2.09 19.25 22.94
CA ARG A 366 -1.76 20.43 22.13
C ARG A 366 -2.21 20.32 20.67
N ILE A 367 -2.72 19.16 20.25
CA ILE A 367 -3.19 18.97 18.87
C ILE A 367 -4.68 19.33 18.80
N ALA A 368 -5.00 20.47 18.17
CA ALA A 368 -6.35 21.01 18.19
C ALA A 368 -7.41 20.13 17.49
N THR A 369 -7.05 19.45 16.40
CA THR A 369 -7.99 18.65 15.59
C THR A 369 -7.41 17.31 15.17
N PRO A 370 -8.22 16.25 15.01
CA PRO A 370 -7.79 15.00 14.37
C PRO A 370 -7.28 15.25 12.95
N GLN A 371 -6.24 14.53 12.53
CA GLN A 371 -5.58 14.70 11.23
C GLN A 371 -5.61 13.40 10.40
N PRO A 372 -6.79 12.91 9.98
CA PRO A 372 -6.91 11.66 9.22
C PRO A 372 -6.15 11.69 7.89
N GLN A 373 -5.85 12.88 7.35
CA GLN A 373 -5.03 13.06 6.15
C GLN A 373 -3.60 12.53 6.27
N VAL A 374 -3.07 12.35 7.50
CA VAL A 374 -1.72 11.82 7.72
C VAL A 374 -1.54 10.45 7.06
N TRP A 375 -2.55 9.58 7.12
CA TRP A 375 -2.51 8.26 6.49
C TRP A 375 -2.41 8.33 4.96
N ARG A 376 -3.12 9.28 4.35
CA ARG A 376 -3.04 9.53 2.89
C ARG A 376 -1.70 10.10 2.47
N LEU A 377 -1.05 10.89 3.33
CA LEU A 377 0.29 11.42 3.07
C LEU A 377 1.35 10.34 3.22
N LEU A 378 1.25 9.48 4.25
CA LEU A 378 2.15 8.33 4.42
C LEU A 378 2.04 7.34 3.27
N ALA A 379 0.85 7.13 2.72
CA ALA A 379 0.65 6.29 1.54
C ALA A 379 1.42 6.77 0.29
N LYS A 380 1.87 8.03 0.26
CA LYS A 380 2.68 8.62 -0.82
C LYS A 380 4.18 8.62 -0.55
N ALA A 381 4.59 8.26 0.67
CA ALA A 381 5.99 8.15 1.05
C ALA A 381 6.49 6.72 0.79
N ASP A 382 7.75 6.62 0.35
CA ASP A 382 8.42 5.33 0.19
C ASP A 382 8.65 4.69 1.57
N ILE A 383 8.38 3.40 1.69
CA ILE A 383 8.60 2.69 2.96
C ILE A 383 10.08 2.57 3.31
N ASN A 384 10.97 2.55 2.33
CA ASN A 384 12.41 2.51 2.58
C ASN A 384 12.87 3.77 3.33
N ASP A 385 12.21 4.91 3.11
CA ASP A 385 12.53 6.19 3.78
C ASP A 385 12.02 6.24 5.23
N PHE A 386 11.15 5.32 5.66
CA PHE A 386 10.58 5.36 7.02
C PHE A 386 11.66 5.19 8.08
N SER A 387 12.62 4.30 7.85
CA SER A 387 13.72 4.05 8.78
C SER A 387 14.62 5.28 8.94
N ASP A 388 14.86 6.02 7.87
CA ASP A 388 15.61 7.28 7.92
C ASP A 388 14.81 8.38 8.65
N GLY A 389 13.51 8.49 8.37
CA GLY A 389 12.64 9.43 9.08
C GLY A 389 12.54 9.14 10.58
N PHE A 390 12.53 7.86 10.98
CA PHE A 390 12.55 7.47 12.39
C PHE A 390 13.93 7.67 13.04
N SER A 391 15.01 7.46 12.31
CA SER A 391 16.38 7.77 12.75
C SER A 391 16.57 9.28 12.99
N GLY A 392 15.96 10.12 12.14
CA GLY A 392 15.87 11.57 12.36
C GLY A 392 15.12 11.93 13.63
N LEU A 393 13.98 11.28 13.87
CA LEU A 393 13.21 11.47 15.11
C LEU A 393 14.04 11.19 16.37
N ASP A 394 14.86 10.13 16.37
CA ASP A 394 15.73 9.79 17.51
C ASP A 394 16.85 10.81 17.76
N LYS A 395 17.23 11.61 16.75
CA LYS A 395 18.19 12.71 16.91
C LYS A 395 17.54 13.97 17.47
N ASP A 396 16.32 14.26 17.02
CA ASP A 396 15.63 15.52 17.30
C ASP A 396 14.79 15.50 18.58
N VAL A 397 14.38 14.30 19.02
CA VAL A 397 13.56 14.09 20.22
C VAL A 397 14.44 13.67 21.39
N SER A 398 14.53 14.54 22.39
CA SER A 398 15.26 14.27 23.63
C SER A 398 14.47 13.34 24.54
N LYS A 399 15.14 12.37 25.17
CA LYS A 399 14.51 11.52 26.19
C LYS A 399 14.16 12.29 27.46
N ASP A 400 15.02 13.23 27.87
CA ASP A 400 14.83 14.01 29.11
C ASP A 400 13.78 15.11 28.97
N ASP A 401 13.56 15.59 27.75
CA ASP A 401 12.57 16.62 27.42
C ASP A 401 11.68 16.19 26.24
N PHE A 402 11.07 15.01 26.41
CA PHE A 402 10.29 14.36 25.34
C PHE A 402 9.13 15.24 24.87
N VAL A 403 8.36 15.82 25.81
CA VAL A 403 7.12 16.55 25.48
C VAL A 403 7.40 17.79 24.65
N SER A 404 8.39 18.61 25.01
CA SER A 404 8.68 19.83 24.26
C SER A 404 9.31 19.52 22.89
N SER A 405 10.23 18.54 22.85
CA SER A 405 10.97 18.20 21.64
C SER A 405 10.09 17.54 20.58
N ILE A 406 9.17 16.64 20.97
CA ILE A 406 8.25 16.02 20.01
C ILE A 406 7.25 17.04 19.44
N LEU A 407 6.78 18.01 20.25
CA LEU A 407 5.89 19.06 19.77
C LEU A 407 6.58 19.93 18.72
N ARG A 408 7.84 20.30 18.95
CA ARG A 408 8.65 21.06 17.98
C ARG A 408 8.77 20.33 16.64
N VAL A 409 9.02 19.02 16.66
CA VAL A 409 9.10 18.19 15.44
C VAL A 409 7.76 18.12 14.72
N MET A 410 6.65 18.05 15.45
CA MET A 410 5.31 18.04 14.85
C MET A 410 4.94 19.40 14.23
N GLU A 411 5.51 20.51 14.71
CA GLU A 411 5.28 21.86 14.19
C GLU A 411 6.09 22.20 12.94
N SER A 412 7.30 21.64 12.78
CA SER A 412 8.10 21.78 11.56
C SER A 412 7.36 21.11 10.39
N ARG A 413 6.85 21.90 9.44
CA ARG A 413 6.00 21.41 8.35
C ARG A 413 6.82 20.90 7.17
N ASN A 414 6.41 19.73 6.65
CA ASN A 414 6.73 19.07 5.37
C ASN A 414 7.83 18.01 5.36
N ASP A 415 8.42 17.67 6.51
CA ASP A 415 9.41 16.58 6.57
C ASP A 415 8.77 15.25 6.98
N LEU A 416 9.34 14.13 6.53
CA LEU A 416 8.84 12.78 6.81
C LEU A 416 8.82 12.49 8.32
N GLU A 417 9.81 12.99 9.06
CA GLU A 417 9.92 12.87 10.52
C GLU A 417 8.68 13.45 11.23
N SER A 418 8.28 14.67 10.85
CA SER A 418 7.07 15.33 11.34
C SER A 418 5.80 14.55 10.97
N LEU A 419 5.75 13.98 9.76
CA LEU A 419 4.62 13.17 9.32
C LEU A 419 4.51 11.88 10.15
N LEU A 420 5.61 11.17 10.38
CA LEU A 420 5.68 9.96 11.19
C LEU A 420 5.32 10.26 12.66
N ALA A 421 5.85 11.33 13.24
CA ALA A 421 5.49 11.77 14.59
C ALA A 421 3.98 12.02 14.74
N ARG A 422 3.38 12.75 13.79
CA ARG A 422 1.92 12.99 13.77
C ARG A 422 1.13 11.69 13.61
N ALA A 423 1.61 10.75 12.79
CA ALA A 423 0.96 9.46 12.60
C ALA A 423 0.84 8.65 13.90
N VAL A 424 1.90 8.64 14.72
CA VAL A 424 1.90 7.98 16.03
C VAL A 424 0.76 8.51 16.92
N PHE A 425 0.56 9.83 16.97
CA PHE A 425 -0.54 10.42 17.75
C PHE A 425 -1.92 10.23 17.11
N GLU A 426 -2.01 10.03 15.79
CA GLU A 426 -3.26 9.74 15.09
C GLU A 426 -3.79 8.32 15.33
N ILE A 427 -2.92 7.33 15.61
CA ILE A 427 -3.31 5.94 15.92
C ILE A 427 -4.37 5.90 17.02
N ASN A 428 -4.15 6.68 18.07
CA ASN A 428 -5.01 6.74 19.25
C ASN A 428 -5.85 8.02 19.31
N SER A 429 -6.07 8.69 18.17
CA SER A 429 -6.94 9.88 18.13
C SER A 429 -8.33 9.67 18.74
N PRO A 430 -8.99 8.50 18.69
CA PRO A 430 -10.33 8.36 19.25
C PRO A 430 -10.44 8.49 20.77
N VAL A 431 -9.34 8.31 21.51
CA VAL A 431 -9.31 8.45 22.99
C VAL A 431 -8.79 9.82 23.43
N GLN A 432 -8.53 10.72 22.49
CA GLN A 432 -7.97 12.03 22.76
C GLN A 432 -9.08 13.08 22.86
N LEU A 433 -8.83 14.07 23.71
CA LEU A 433 -9.73 15.19 23.98
C LEU A 433 -10.25 15.87 22.70
N ARG A 434 -9.39 16.03 21.69
CA ARG A 434 -9.75 16.57 20.37
C ARG A 434 -10.87 15.80 19.65
N THR A 435 -10.96 14.48 19.83
CA THR A 435 -12.05 13.68 19.26
C THR A 435 -13.30 13.76 20.11
N LEU A 436 -13.17 13.83 21.44
CA LEU A 436 -14.30 14.03 22.35
C LEU A 436 -15.09 15.30 21.99
N LYS A 437 -14.39 16.39 21.66
CA LYS A 437 -14.99 17.65 21.17
C LYS A 437 -15.88 17.42 19.92
N LEU A 438 -15.49 16.52 19.04
CA LEU A 438 -16.28 16.18 17.85
C LEU A 438 -17.46 15.27 18.19
N VAL A 439 -17.28 14.32 19.10
CA VAL A 439 -18.34 13.40 19.57
C VAL A 439 -19.46 14.17 20.27
N TRP A 440 -19.12 15.18 21.08
CA TRP A 440 -20.11 16.06 21.70
C TRP A 440 -21.02 16.78 20.71
N ARG A 441 -20.49 17.05 19.51
CA ARG A 441 -21.17 17.77 18.45
C ARG A 441 -21.75 16.84 17.38
N SER A 442 -21.47 15.53 17.44
CA SER A 442 -21.92 14.59 16.43
C SER A 442 -23.43 14.38 16.51
N ARG A 443 -24.06 14.30 15.33
CA ARG A 443 -25.50 14.02 15.19
C ARG A 443 -25.79 12.67 14.53
N GLY A 444 -24.78 12.08 13.90
CA GLY A 444 -24.90 10.76 13.26
C GLY A 444 -24.94 9.61 14.27
N LYS A 445 -25.48 8.48 13.82
CA LYS A 445 -25.54 7.23 14.60
C LYS A 445 -24.36 6.29 14.34
N GLU A 446 -23.67 6.50 13.23
CA GLU A 446 -22.50 5.74 12.77
C GLU A 446 -21.23 6.60 12.85
N TRP A 447 -20.08 5.96 13.04
CA TRP A 447 -18.80 6.66 13.25
C TRP A 447 -18.35 7.47 12.03
N GLU A 448 -18.38 6.88 10.82
CA GLU A 448 -17.91 7.54 9.60
C GLU A 448 -18.76 8.77 9.21
N ASP A 449 -20.07 8.70 9.43
CA ASP A 449 -21.00 9.77 9.10
C ASP A 449 -21.16 10.79 10.22
N GLY A 450 -20.88 10.39 11.47
CA GLY A 450 -21.09 11.20 12.67
C GLY A 450 -20.37 12.53 12.68
N PHE A 451 -19.25 12.63 11.98
CA PHE A 451 -18.42 13.83 11.90
C PHE A 451 -18.65 14.69 10.65
N LYS A 452 -19.48 14.25 9.70
CA LYS A 452 -19.77 15.02 8.48
C LYS A 452 -20.64 16.26 8.77
N GLN A 453 -21.49 16.19 9.79
CA GLN A 453 -22.35 17.28 10.24
C GLN A 453 -22.26 17.44 11.75
N LEU A 454 -21.66 18.55 12.19
CA LEU A 454 -21.47 18.86 13.60
C LEU A 454 -22.43 19.95 14.06
N ALA A 455 -23.04 19.76 15.23
CA ALA A 455 -23.77 20.79 15.94
C ALA A 455 -22.86 21.98 16.30
N PRO A 456 -23.40 23.19 16.55
CA PRO A 456 -22.63 24.27 17.15
C PRO A 456 -22.14 23.88 18.55
N GLN A 457 -21.15 24.60 19.07
CA GLN A 457 -20.72 24.45 20.46
C GLN A 457 -21.82 25.01 21.38
N GLU A 458 -22.34 24.16 22.25
CA GLU A 458 -23.35 24.52 23.25
C GLU A 458 -22.80 24.22 24.65
N GLY A 459 -23.03 25.12 25.61
CA GLY A 459 -22.66 24.95 27.02
C GLY A 459 -21.33 25.57 27.43
N ASP A 460 -21.34 26.85 27.84
CA ASP A 460 -20.12 27.63 28.09
C ASP A 460 -19.16 26.98 29.10
N TYR A 461 -19.66 26.47 30.23
CA TYR A 461 -18.83 25.86 31.27
C TYR A 461 -18.11 24.57 30.84
N ILE A 462 -18.72 23.75 29.98
CA ILE A 462 -18.10 22.46 29.61
C ILE A 462 -16.93 22.67 28.62
N TRP A 463 -17.00 23.70 27.77
CA TRP A 463 -15.91 24.06 26.87
C TRP A 463 -14.76 24.74 27.61
N GLU A 464 -15.04 25.59 28.60
CA GLU A 464 -14.01 26.17 29.47
C GLU A 464 -13.32 25.09 30.31
N ALA A 465 -14.08 24.13 30.86
CA ALA A 465 -13.50 22.98 31.55
C ALA A 465 -12.58 22.14 30.64
N MET A 466 -13.01 21.92 29.40
CA MET A 466 -12.25 21.20 28.38
C MET A 466 -10.93 21.92 28.05
N GLU A 467 -10.97 23.24 27.86
CA GLU A 467 -9.77 24.05 27.61
C GLU A 467 -8.82 24.05 28.81
N ASN A 468 -9.33 24.21 30.03
CA ASN A 468 -8.52 24.13 31.25
C ASN A 468 -7.83 22.77 31.37
N LEU A 469 -8.55 21.67 31.10
CA LEU A 469 -7.96 20.33 31.12
C LEU A 469 -6.85 20.18 30.07
N GLU A 470 -7.03 20.68 28.84
CA GLU A 470 -5.99 20.68 27.79
C GLU A 470 -4.73 21.43 28.19
N HIS A 471 -4.86 22.51 28.96
CA HIS A 471 -3.74 23.30 29.47
C HIS A 471 -3.10 22.70 30.74
N GLY A 472 -3.69 21.66 31.34
CA GLY A 472 -3.23 21.06 32.59
C GLY A 472 -3.69 21.82 33.85
N ALA A 473 -4.64 22.75 33.71
CA ALA A 473 -5.23 23.54 34.79
C ALA A 473 -6.33 22.72 35.49
N MET A 474 -5.93 21.71 36.28
CA MET A 474 -6.83 20.71 36.87
C MET A 474 -7.85 21.30 37.86
N GLU A 475 -7.47 22.30 38.65
CA GLU A 475 -8.34 22.93 39.65
C GLU A 475 -9.42 23.80 38.97
N GLU A 476 -9.04 24.57 37.96
CA GLU A 476 -9.95 25.39 37.16
C GLU A 476 -10.90 24.51 36.35
N ALA A 477 -10.40 23.40 35.79
CA ALA A 477 -11.21 22.40 35.11
C ALA A 477 -12.26 21.80 36.06
N GLU A 478 -11.88 21.44 37.29
CA GLU A 478 -12.79 20.89 38.30
C GLU A 478 -13.91 21.88 38.66
N LYS A 479 -13.57 23.16 38.85
CA LYS A 479 -14.54 24.22 39.15
C LYS A 479 -15.58 24.34 38.03
N MET A 480 -15.13 24.41 36.78
CA MET A 480 -16.02 24.52 35.62
C MET A 480 -16.83 23.25 35.39
N LEU A 481 -16.28 22.06 35.69
CA LEU A 481 -16.99 20.79 35.63
C LEU A 481 -18.15 20.72 36.62
N LYS A 482 -17.96 21.20 37.85
CA LYS A 482 -19.02 21.28 38.86
C LYS A 482 -20.17 22.18 38.40
N GLU A 483 -19.86 23.36 37.86
CA GLU A 483 -20.86 24.28 37.30
C GLU A 483 -21.60 23.65 36.10
N ALA A 484 -20.87 22.98 35.19
CA ALA A 484 -21.45 22.29 34.05
C ALA A 484 -22.38 21.16 34.49
N GLN A 485 -22.02 20.38 35.51
CA GLN A 485 -22.84 19.28 36.02
C GLN A 485 -24.13 19.77 36.71
N VAL A 486 -24.06 20.89 37.44
CA VAL A 486 -25.24 21.50 38.06
C VAL A 486 -26.18 22.07 37.00
N LYS A 487 -25.65 22.73 35.98
CA LYS A 487 -26.44 23.34 34.89
C LYS A 487 -27.02 22.31 33.93
N TYR A 488 -26.29 21.21 33.68
CA TYR A 488 -26.64 20.18 32.70
C TYR A 488 -26.65 18.76 33.31
N PRO A 489 -27.49 18.47 34.31
CA PRO A 489 -27.42 17.23 35.09
C PRO A 489 -27.77 15.96 34.30
N ARG A 490 -28.42 16.10 33.14
CA ARG A 490 -28.77 15.00 32.23
C ARG A 490 -27.89 14.94 30.97
N SER A 491 -26.87 15.78 30.88
CA SER A 491 -25.90 15.72 29.78
C SER A 491 -24.84 14.68 30.09
N TYR A 492 -24.47 13.87 29.09
CA TYR A 492 -23.35 12.95 29.21
C TYR A 492 -21.99 13.67 29.12
N GLN A 493 -21.95 14.91 28.62
CA GLN A 493 -20.71 15.64 28.34
C GLN A 493 -19.90 15.90 29.62
N PRO A 494 -20.47 16.42 30.73
CA PRO A 494 -19.72 16.57 31.98
C PRO A 494 -19.21 15.24 32.54
N GLN A 495 -20.03 14.18 32.50
CA GLN A 495 -19.61 12.84 32.94
C GLN A 495 -18.44 12.31 32.09
N SER A 496 -18.49 12.53 30.78
CA SER A 496 -17.41 12.10 29.88
C SER A 496 -16.08 12.79 30.19
N LEU A 497 -16.10 14.09 30.55
CA LEU A 497 -14.90 14.86 30.88
C LEU A 497 -14.40 14.59 32.32
N TRP A 498 -15.30 14.35 33.27
CA TRP A 498 -14.93 13.86 34.62
C TRP A 498 -14.10 12.57 34.55
N GLY A 499 -14.43 11.67 33.63
CA GLY A 499 -13.64 10.47 33.42
C GLY A 499 -12.18 10.76 33.04
N TYR A 500 -11.94 11.75 32.17
CA TYR A 500 -10.58 12.20 31.85
C TYR A 500 -9.88 12.88 33.02
N TRP A 501 -10.59 13.74 33.76
CA TRP A 501 -10.04 14.42 34.92
C TRP A 501 -9.57 13.42 36.00
N HIS A 502 -10.40 12.43 36.32
CA HIS A 502 -10.03 11.37 37.26
C HIS A 502 -8.90 10.48 36.74
N MET A 503 -8.89 10.16 35.44
CA MET A 503 -7.83 9.40 34.80
C MET A 503 -6.48 10.14 34.87
N GLU A 504 -6.45 11.43 34.56
CA GLU A 504 -5.23 12.25 34.69
C GLU A 504 -4.79 12.41 36.15
N GLY A 505 -5.75 12.41 37.10
CA GLY A 505 -5.50 12.38 38.53
C GLY A 505 -5.05 11.02 39.10
N GLY A 506 -5.07 9.95 38.29
CA GLY A 506 -4.67 8.59 38.67
C GLY A 506 -5.75 7.74 39.34
N ASP A 507 -6.98 8.23 39.47
CA ASP A 507 -8.11 7.45 39.99
C ASP A 507 -8.86 6.73 38.86
N LEU A 508 -8.32 5.59 38.44
CA LEU A 508 -8.84 4.81 37.31
C LEU A 508 -10.24 4.24 37.59
N ASN A 509 -10.57 3.96 38.87
CA ASN A 509 -11.88 3.44 39.24
C ASN A 509 -12.97 4.50 39.05
N GLN A 510 -12.71 5.74 39.49
CA GLN A 510 -13.64 6.85 39.25
C GLN A 510 -13.71 7.20 37.77
N ALA A 511 -12.60 7.15 37.04
CA ALA A 511 -12.60 7.35 35.60
C ALA A 511 -13.54 6.36 34.88
N MET A 512 -13.41 5.07 35.20
CA MET A 512 -14.28 4.01 34.70
C MET A 512 -15.75 4.28 35.03
N PHE A 513 -16.06 4.62 36.29
CA PHE A 513 -17.42 4.91 36.74
C PHE A 513 -18.05 6.05 35.94
N HIS A 514 -17.35 7.17 35.79
CA HIS A 514 -17.84 8.34 35.06
C HIS A 514 -18.09 8.05 33.57
N TRP A 515 -17.24 7.26 32.93
CA TRP A 515 -17.47 6.84 31.53
C TRP A 515 -18.62 5.85 31.38
N GLN A 516 -18.90 5.00 32.37
CA GLN A 516 -20.09 4.14 32.38
C GLN A 516 -21.38 4.97 32.52
N GLU A 517 -21.37 6.00 33.38
CA GLU A 517 -22.50 6.93 33.48
C GLU A 517 -22.68 7.73 32.20
N ALA A 518 -21.59 8.25 31.61
CA ALA A 518 -21.65 8.94 30.32
C ALA A 518 -22.20 8.05 29.20
N GLU A 519 -21.83 6.76 29.17
CA GLU A 519 -22.39 5.79 28.23
C GLU A 519 -23.92 5.68 28.38
N ARG A 520 -24.42 5.52 29.62
CA ARG A 520 -25.87 5.42 29.91
C ARG A 520 -26.65 6.67 29.52
N MET A 521 -26.02 7.84 29.61
CA MET A 521 -26.62 9.14 29.32
C MET A 521 -26.48 9.58 27.85
N SER A 522 -25.72 8.84 27.04
CA SER A 522 -25.45 9.16 25.63
C SER A 522 -26.70 8.99 24.76
N TYR A 523 -26.87 9.87 23.77
CA TYR A 523 -28.09 9.93 22.95
C TYR A 523 -28.06 9.03 21.72
N THR A 524 -26.87 8.70 21.22
CA THR A 524 -26.69 7.88 20.01
C THR A 524 -25.79 6.67 20.28
N THR A 525 -25.93 5.64 19.45
CA THR A 525 -25.08 4.44 19.48
C THR A 525 -23.60 4.76 19.26
N MET A 526 -23.29 5.74 18.40
CA MET A 526 -21.93 6.25 18.21
C MET A 526 -21.37 6.85 19.51
N GLN A 527 -22.14 7.69 20.21
CA GLN A 527 -21.71 8.30 21.47
C GLN A 527 -21.52 7.23 22.57
N GLN A 528 -22.48 6.29 22.68
CA GLN A 528 -22.37 5.14 23.58
C GLN A 528 -21.12 4.31 23.28
N GLY A 529 -20.90 3.99 22.00
CA GLY A 529 -19.72 3.27 21.51
C GLY A 529 -18.42 4.00 21.84
N CYS A 530 -18.39 5.33 21.71
CA CYS A 530 -17.23 6.13 22.10
C CYS A 530 -16.93 6.02 23.60
N MET A 531 -17.94 6.16 24.47
CA MET A 531 -17.73 6.03 25.92
C MET A 531 -17.28 4.62 26.31
N ALA A 532 -17.88 3.59 25.72
CA ALA A 532 -17.46 2.21 25.87
C ALA A 532 -16.03 1.97 25.36
N PHE A 533 -15.59 2.68 24.31
CA PHE A 533 -14.22 2.61 23.82
C PHE A 533 -13.22 3.20 24.83
N LEU A 534 -13.56 4.30 25.50
CA LEU A 534 -12.72 4.87 26.57
C LEU A 534 -12.55 3.88 27.73
N GLN A 535 -13.64 3.19 28.12
CA GLN A 535 -13.60 2.12 29.12
C GLN A 535 -12.67 0.98 28.68
N ALA A 536 -12.79 0.51 27.42
CA ALA A 536 -11.93 -0.54 26.88
C ALA A 536 -10.45 -0.12 26.87
N ARG A 537 -10.17 1.14 26.49
CA ARG A 537 -8.80 1.69 26.53
C ARG A 537 -8.23 1.72 27.93
N LEU A 538 -9.02 2.09 28.93
CA LEU A 538 -8.58 2.10 30.32
C LEU A 538 -8.19 0.69 30.79
N MET A 539 -9.07 -0.30 30.53
CA MET A 539 -8.79 -1.71 30.83
C MET A 539 -7.52 -2.20 30.11
N GLU A 540 -7.31 -1.77 28.86
CA GLU A 540 -6.13 -2.12 28.10
C GLU A 540 -4.85 -1.57 28.75
N VAL A 541 -4.83 -0.29 29.11
CA VAL A 541 -3.68 0.37 29.77
C VAL A 541 -3.40 -0.21 31.15
N GLU A 542 -4.43 -0.66 31.87
CA GLU A 542 -4.29 -1.41 33.12
C GLU A 542 -3.78 -2.84 32.92
N GLY A 543 -3.63 -3.32 31.67
CA GLY A 543 -3.20 -4.68 31.33
C GLY A 543 -4.31 -5.73 31.42
N ASN A 544 -5.57 -5.33 31.57
CA ASN A 544 -6.75 -6.20 31.56
C ASN A 544 -7.23 -6.45 30.12
N TYR A 545 -6.34 -7.03 29.30
CA TYR A 545 -6.52 -7.15 27.85
C TYR A 545 -7.77 -7.93 27.41
N LYS A 546 -8.18 -8.96 28.17
CA LYS A 546 -9.37 -9.77 27.83
C LYS A 546 -10.66 -8.98 27.96
N ASP A 547 -10.81 -8.26 29.07
CA ASP A 547 -11.96 -7.39 29.30
C ASP A 547 -11.96 -6.24 28.30
N ALA A 548 -10.78 -5.68 27.99
CA ALA A 548 -10.63 -4.72 26.91
C ALA A 548 -11.10 -5.28 25.56
N ILE A 549 -10.66 -6.48 25.16
CA ILE A 549 -11.09 -7.16 23.91
C ILE A 549 -12.62 -7.33 23.89
N ASN A 550 -13.21 -7.80 24.99
CA ASN A 550 -14.66 -8.00 25.07
C ASN A 550 -15.43 -6.67 24.96
N THR A 551 -14.96 -5.61 25.63
CA THR A 551 -15.56 -4.28 25.51
C THR A 551 -15.34 -3.71 24.10
N TYR A 552 -14.18 -3.89 23.46
CA TYR A 552 -13.97 -3.49 22.07
C TYR A 552 -14.88 -4.25 21.08
N LYS A 553 -15.15 -5.55 21.31
CA LYS A 553 -16.15 -6.31 20.54
C LYS A 553 -17.55 -5.70 20.70
N ARG A 554 -17.94 -5.31 21.92
CA ARG A 554 -19.19 -4.61 22.20
C ARG A 554 -19.27 -3.28 21.45
N VAL A 555 -18.18 -2.51 21.43
CA VAL A 555 -18.10 -1.25 20.66
C VAL A 555 -18.29 -1.52 19.16
N ASN A 556 -17.64 -2.54 18.62
CA ASN A 556 -17.81 -2.92 17.22
C ASN A 556 -19.26 -3.34 16.89
N SER A 557 -19.98 -3.96 17.84
CA SER A 557 -21.42 -4.24 17.67
C SER A 557 -22.28 -2.97 17.66
N LEU A 558 -21.89 -1.93 18.42
CA LEU A 558 -22.59 -0.63 18.46
C LEU A 558 -22.28 0.26 17.25
N SER A 559 -21.11 0.12 16.64
CA SER A 559 -20.67 0.89 15.48
C SER A 559 -19.82 0.03 14.54
N PRO A 560 -20.44 -0.82 13.70
CA PRO A 560 -19.73 -1.82 12.88
C PRO A 560 -18.83 -1.23 11.79
N THR A 561 -19.08 0.02 11.39
CA THR A 561 -18.26 0.76 10.41
C THR A 561 -16.97 1.30 11.04
N TRP A 562 -16.89 1.36 12.37
CA TRP A 562 -15.70 1.83 13.05
C TRP A 562 -14.66 0.71 13.14
N LEU A 563 -13.58 0.79 12.36
CA LEU A 563 -12.54 -0.26 12.34
C LEU A 563 -11.62 -0.27 13.56
N GLN A 564 -11.51 0.87 14.27
CA GLN A 564 -10.59 1.03 15.41
C GLN A 564 -10.76 -0.02 16.52
N PRO A 565 -11.98 -0.37 16.98
CA PRO A 565 -12.16 -1.35 18.04
C PRO A 565 -11.65 -2.73 17.63
N VAL A 566 -11.77 -3.09 16.34
CA VAL A 566 -11.22 -4.35 15.83
C VAL A 566 -9.68 -4.27 15.79
N TYR A 567 -9.12 -3.14 15.36
CA TYR A 567 -7.66 -2.93 15.41
C TYR A 567 -7.12 -3.03 16.85
N ARG A 568 -7.78 -2.41 17.83
CA ARG A 568 -7.36 -2.51 19.24
C ARG A 568 -7.51 -3.91 19.82
N GLN A 569 -8.45 -4.72 19.35
CA GLN A 569 -8.50 -6.15 19.72
C GLN A 569 -7.22 -6.86 19.28
N ALA A 570 -6.77 -6.63 18.04
CA ALA A 570 -5.52 -7.19 17.56
C ALA A 570 -4.30 -6.68 18.35
N VAL A 571 -4.25 -5.38 18.68
CA VAL A 571 -3.20 -4.81 19.55
C VAL A 571 -3.18 -5.51 20.92
N CYS A 572 -4.34 -5.71 21.56
CA CYS A 572 -4.44 -6.45 22.81
C CYS A 572 -3.93 -7.89 22.66
N MET A 573 -4.28 -8.60 21.58
CA MET A 573 -3.78 -9.95 21.31
C MET A 573 -2.25 -9.98 21.16
N VAL A 574 -1.67 -8.99 20.48
CA VAL A 574 -0.20 -8.82 20.36
C VAL A 574 0.43 -8.58 21.74
N LYS A 575 -0.14 -7.69 22.55
CA LYS A 575 0.33 -7.42 23.92
C LYS A 575 0.24 -8.66 24.82
N MET A 576 -0.77 -9.51 24.62
CA MET A 576 -0.91 -10.81 25.28
C MET A 576 0.04 -11.89 24.73
N GLY A 577 0.68 -11.65 23.59
CA GLY A 577 1.59 -12.57 22.90
C GLY A 577 0.95 -13.54 21.91
N PHE A 578 -0.34 -13.38 21.62
CA PHE A 578 -1.08 -14.15 20.62
C PHE A 578 -0.99 -13.51 19.23
N THR A 579 0.22 -13.19 18.77
CA THR A 579 0.44 -12.46 17.51
C THR A 579 -0.12 -13.19 16.30
N GLY A 580 -0.07 -14.53 16.26
CA GLY A 580 -0.65 -15.32 15.16
C GLY A 580 -2.15 -15.07 14.99
N GLN A 581 -2.92 -15.09 16.09
CA GLN A 581 -4.35 -14.77 16.05
C GLN A 581 -4.61 -13.30 15.71
N ALA A 582 -3.72 -12.41 16.17
CA ALA A 582 -3.79 -11.00 15.81
C ALA A 582 -3.59 -10.77 14.31
N MET A 583 -2.69 -11.53 13.67
CA MET A 583 -2.40 -11.40 12.23
C MET A 583 -3.62 -11.67 11.37
N ASP A 584 -4.42 -12.70 11.66
CA ASP A 584 -5.66 -12.98 10.92
C ASP A 584 -6.60 -11.75 10.96
N THR A 585 -6.76 -11.16 12.14
CA THR A 585 -7.58 -9.96 12.34
C THR A 585 -6.98 -8.75 11.61
N LEU A 586 -5.65 -8.59 11.62
CA LEU A 586 -4.96 -7.49 10.94
C LEU A 586 -5.02 -7.62 9.42
N PHE A 587 -4.92 -8.83 8.86
CA PHE A 587 -5.07 -9.08 7.43
C PHE A 587 -6.49 -8.75 6.95
N ASP A 588 -7.51 -9.19 7.68
CA ASP A 588 -8.91 -8.82 7.40
C ASP A 588 -9.12 -7.31 7.41
N LEU A 589 -8.48 -6.61 8.36
CA LEU A 589 -8.52 -5.17 8.46
C LEU A 589 -7.81 -4.48 7.28
N MET A 590 -6.63 -4.95 6.88
CA MET A 590 -5.90 -4.39 5.73
C MET A 590 -6.66 -4.58 4.41
N ALA A 591 -7.42 -5.66 4.27
CA ALA A 591 -8.29 -5.86 3.11
C ALA A 591 -9.43 -4.82 3.04
N ARG A 592 -9.91 -4.34 4.20
CA ARG A 592 -10.96 -3.31 4.31
C ARG A 592 -10.40 -1.90 4.17
N ASP A 593 -9.29 -1.60 4.85
CA ASP A 593 -8.56 -0.34 4.77
C ASP A 593 -7.05 -0.59 4.66
N PRO A 594 -6.46 -0.43 3.46
CA PRO A 594 -5.03 -0.66 3.25
C PRO A 594 -4.12 0.22 4.12
N ASN A 595 -4.60 1.39 4.60
CA ASN A 595 -3.80 2.26 5.48
C ASN A 595 -3.40 1.58 6.79
N ILE A 596 -4.09 0.52 7.18
CA ILE A 596 -3.76 -0.28 8.35
C ILE A 596 -2.37 -0.92 8.19
N PHE A 597 -1.89 -1.18 6.97
CA PHE A 597 -0.52 -1.63 6.73
C PHE A 597 0.50 -0.61 7.26
N ASN A 598 0.42 0.64 6.81
CA ASN A 598 1.31 1.71 7.28
C ASN A 598 1.15 1.96 8.77
N ARG A 599 -0.07 1.81 9.29
CA ARG A 599 -0.35 1.93 10.72
C ARG A 599 0.42 0.90 11.55
N ILE A 600 0.42 -0.38 11.15
CA ILE A 600 1.16 -1.44 11.87
C ILE A 600 2.66 -1.13 11.88
N LEU A 601 3.21 -0.60 10.78
CA LEU A 601 4.63 -0.24 10.71
C LEU A 601 5.01 0.86 11.71
N VAL A 602 4.13 1.84 11.93
CA VAL A 602 4.41 3.02 12.77
C VAL A 602 3.88 2.91 14.20
N ASP A 603 3.14 1.87 14.56
CA ASP A 603 2.53 1.72 15.88
C ASP A 603 3.52 1.22 16.94
N PRO A 604 3.91 2.06 17.94
CA PRO A 604 4.82 1.66 19.00
C PRO A 604 4.19 0.67 20.00
N GLU A 605 2.86 0.58 20.08
CA GLU A 605 2.20 -0.37 20.99
C GLU A 605 2.25 -1.82 20.47
N LEU A 606 2.71 -2.02 19.23
CA LEU A 606 2.94 -3.34 18.63
C LEU A 606 4.37 -3.86 18.80
N ASP A 607 5.25 -3.10 19.48
CA ASP A 607 6.67 -3.43 19.67
C ASP A 607 6.91 -4.87 20.12
N ARG A 608 6.09 -5.36 21.07
CA ARG A 608 6.20 -6.71 21.62
C ARG A 608 6.14 -7.82 20.55
N GLY A 609 5.21 -7.72 19.59
CA GLY A 609 5.02 -8.70 18.53
C GLY A 609 5.74 -8.34 17.22
N ARG A 610 6.49 -7.23 17.20
CA ARG A 610 6.96 -6.58 15.98
C ARG A 610 7.73 -7.52 15.06
N VAL A 611 8.61 -8.37 15.58
CA VAL A 611 9.37 -9.33 14.77
C VAL A 611 8.44 -10.25 13.97
N GLN A 612 7.42 -10.82 14.61
CA GLN A 612 6.46 -11.72 13.95
C GLN A 612 5.58 -10.96 12.96
N LEU A 613 5.13 -9.77 13.33
CA LEU A 613 4.31 -8.90 12.48
C LEU A 613 5.07 -8.53 11.20
N LEU A 614 6.31 -8.05 11.31
CA LEU A 614 7.11 -7.59 10.17
C LEU A 614 7.50 -8.73 9.22
N SER A 615 7.73 -9.95 9.74
CA SER A 615 7.87 -11.14 8.91
C SER A 615 6.60 -11.43 8.11
N ALA A 616 5.45 -11.50 8.78
CA ALA A 616 4.19 -11.85 8.12
C ALA A 616 3.71 -10.74 7.15
N MET A 617 4.00 -9.48 7.45
CA MET A 617 3.72 -8.35 6.55
C MET A 617 4.60 -8.38 5.30
N TRP A 618 5.83 -8.88 5.39
CA TRP A 618 6.73 -8.98 4.24
C TRP A 618 6.16 -9.92 3.17
N GLU A 619 5.53 -11.03 3.57
CA GLU A 619 4.87 -11.95 2.61
C GLU A 619 3.77 -11.22 1.81
N LYS A 620 2.92 -10.46 2.49
CA LYS A 620 1.86 -9.67 1.84
C LYS A 620 2.37 -8.52 1.01
N TRP A 621 3.45 -7.90 1.46
CA TRP A 621 4.17 -6.90 0.69
C TRP A 621 4.67 -7.49 -0.63
N HIS A 622 5.41 -8.59 -0.55
CA HIS A 622 6.08 -9.19 -1.70
C HIS A 622 5.08 -9.75 -2.72
N GLU A 623 3.97 -10.33 -2.25
CA GLU A 623 2.83 -10.74 -3.08
C GLU A 623 2.25 -9.55 -3.87
N ALA A 624 2.03 -8.41 -3.18
CA ALA A 624 1.51 -7.21 -3.81
C ALA A 624 2.51 -6.57 -4.79
N GLU A 625 3.78 -6.50 -4.42
CA GLU A 625 4.87 -5.98 -5.25
C GLU A 625 5.00 -6.75 -6.58
N THR A 626 4.99 -8.08 -6.49
CA THR A 626 5.05 -8.96 -7.69
C THR A 626 3.87 -8.70 -8.62
N THR A 627 2.67 -8.52 -8.06
CA THR A 627 1.45 -8.24 -8.84
C THR A 627 1.49 -6.84 -9.46
N VAL A 628 2.01 -5.85 -8.72
CA VAL A 628 2.17 -4.47 -9.20
C VAL A 628 3.11 -4.38 -10.38
N GLU A 629 4.17 -5.18 -10.43
CA GLU A 629 5.10 -5.17 -11.57
C GLU A 629 4.40 -5.50 -12.89
N SER A 630 3.50 -6.49 -12.89
CA SER A 630 2.66 -6.79 -14.06
C SER A 630 1.63 -5.69 -14.38
N THR A 631 1.10 -5.04 -13.34
CA THR A 631 0.09 -3.97 -13.47
C THR A 631 0.70 -2.67 -13.99
N ARG A 632 1.99 -2.41 -13.71
CA ARG A 632 2.74 -1.28 -14.27
C ARG A 632 2.68 -1.29 -15.79
N THR A 633 3.01 -2.43 -16.39
CA THR A 633 2.95 -2.63 -17.85
C THR A 633 1.54 -2.43 -18.38
N LEU A 634 0.53 -2.95 -17.67
CA LEU A 634 -0.88 -2.80 -18.07
C LEU A 634 -1.34 -1.33 -18.08
N VAL A 635 -0.90 -0.50 -17.12
CA VAL A 635 -1.25 0.93 -17.09
C VAL A 635 -0.61 1.67 -18.27
N GLU A 636 0.61 1.29 -18.68
CA GLU A 636 1.23 1.82 -19.90
C GLU A 636 0.44 1.42 -21.15
N GLU A 637 0.04 0.15 -21.26
CA GLU A 637 -0.81 -0.34 -22.36
C GLU A 637 -2.16 0.39 -22.42
N LEU A 638 -2.81 0.63 -21.28
CA LEU A 638 -4.07 1.37 -21.21
C LEU A 638 -3.89 2.84 -21.62
N THR A 639 -2.74 3.44 -21.32
CA THR A 639 -2.47 4.81 -21.77
C THR A 639 -2.33 4.87 -23.28
N ASP A 640 -1.63 3.92 -23.87
CA ASP A 640 -1.52 3.80 -25.33
C ASP A 640 -2.89 3.52 -25.99
N ASP A 641 -3.74 2.70 -25.36
CA ASP A 641 -5.07 2.38 -25.85
C ASP A 641 -6.00 3.61 -25.87
N ILE A 642 -5.99 4.44 -24.81
CA ILE A 642 -6.74 5.71 -24.76
C ILE A 642 -6.31 6.65 -25.89
N ALA A 643 -5.00 6.82 -26.09
CA ALA A 643 -4.44 7.67 -27.16
C ALA A 643 -4.78 7.18 -28.57
N ARG A 644 -5.00 5.86 -28.73
CA ARG A 644 -5.42 5.27 -30.00
C ARG A 644 -6.93 5.37 -30.23
N ARG A 645 -7.77 5.24 -29.18
CA ARG A 645 -9.23 5.23 -29.30
C ARG A 645 -9.87 6.60 -29.42
N PHE A 646 -9.45 7.54 -28.59
CA PHE A 646 -10.10 8.85 -28.45
C PHE A 646 -9.20 9.97 -28.97
N ASP A 647 -9.77 10.94 -29.68
CA ASP A 647 -9.07 12.18 -30.04
C ASP A 647 -8.99 13.11 -28.82
N GLU A 648 -8.01 14.03 -28.79
CA GLU A 648 -7.78 14.94 -27.66
C GLU A 648 -9.00 15.82 -27.32
N ASN A 649 -9.84 16.10 -28.32
CA ASN A 649 -11.07 16.89 -28.16
C ASN A 649 -12.25 16.07 -27.57
N HIS A 650 -12.09 14.77 -27.37
CA HIS A 650 -13.16 13.92 -26.85
C HIS A 650 -13.36 14.17 -25.34
N PRO A 651 -14.60 14.32 -24.83
CA PRO A 651 -14.86 14.67 -23.42
C PRO A 651 -14.26 13.71 -22.39
N TYR A 652 -14.09 12.44 -22.76
CA TYR A 652 -13.52 11.41 -21.89
C TYR A 652 -11.98 11.41 -21.85
N PHE A 653 -11.30 11.98 -22.86
CA PHE A 653 -9.84 11.86 -23.02
C PHE A 653 -9.08 12.53 -21.87
N GLU A 654 -9.44 13.76 -21.51
CA GLU A 654 -8.79 14.51 -20.42
C GLU A 654 -9.00 13.81 -19.07
N THR A 655 -10.24 13.41 -18.77
CA THR A 655 -10.57 12.70 -17.51
C THR A 655 -9.83 11.36 -17.40
N ALA A 656 -9.70 10.64 -18.52
CA ALA A 656 -9.00 9.36 -18.54
C ALA A 656 -7.49 9.52 -18.32
N ASN A 657 -6.85 10.52 -18.93
CA ASN A 657 -5.43 10.80 -18.75
C ASN A 657 -5.11 11.28 -17.32
N GLU A 658 -5.95 12.12 -16.72
CA GLU A 658 -5.76 12.52 -15.31
C GLU A 658 -5.77 11.31 -14.37
N GLU A 659 -6.67 10.35 -14.59
CA GLU A 659 -6.76 9.15 -13.76
C GLU A 659 -5.58 8.20 -14.02
N LEU A 660 -5.16 8.01 -15.27
CA LEU A 660 -3.96 7.23 -15.62
C LEU A 660 -2.67 7.84 -15.05
N ASP A 661 -2.53 9.17 -15.05
CA ASP A 661 -1.40 9.84 -14.43
C ASP A 661 -1.40 9.68 -12.90
N ARG A 662 -2.57 9.64 -12.26
CA ARG A 662 -2.67 9.25 -10.84
C ARG A 662 -2.21 7.82 -10.61
N LEU A 663 -2.61 6.87 -11.46
CA LEU A 663 -2.15 5.47 -11.37
C LEU A 663 -0.64 5.35 -11.57
N ARG A 664 -0.06 6.09 -12.52
CA ARG A 664 1.40 6.17 -12.72
C ARG A 664 2.13 6.74 -11.51
N ASN A 665 1.53 7.70 -10.80
CA ASN A 665 2.14 8.20 -9.57
C ASN A 665 2.16 7.13 -8.47
N PHE A 666 1.08 6.36 -8.31
CA PHE A 666 1.07 5.23 -7.38
C PHE A 666 2.07 4.13 -7.76
N SER A 667 2.30 3.92 -9.05
CA SER A 667 3.24 2.89 -9.50
C SER A 667 4.70 3.20 -9.17
N ARG A 668 5.05 4.49 -8.98
CA ARG A 668 6.40 4.93 -8.62
C ARG A 668 6.70 4.86 -7.12
N THR A 669 5.68 4.88 -6.28
CA THR A 669 5.86 4.86 -4.82
C THR A 669 5.93 3.42 -4.32
N ASN A 670 7.04 3.06 -3.67
CA ASN A 670 7.20 1.77 -3.02
C ASN A 670 6.46 1.77 -1.67
N ASN A 671 5.14 1.61 -1.72
CA ASN A 671 4.25 1.59 -0.56
C ASN A 671 3.07 0.63 -0.78
N TYR A 672 2.71 -0.18 0.22
CA TYR A 672 1.64 -1.18 0.12
C TYR A 672 0.29 -0.53 -0.18
N VAL A 673 0.05 0.64 0.40
CA VAL A 673 -1.18 1.40 0.16
C VAL A 673 -1.22 1.92 -1.27
N ALA A 674 -0.08 2.39 -1.80
CA ALA A 674 0.04 2.80 -3.20
C ALA A 674 -0.16 1.60 -4.15
N TYR A 675 0.42 0.44 -3.82
CA TYR A 675 0.22 -0.82 -4.54
C TYR A 675 -1.25 -1.19 -4.62
N HIS A 676 -1.94 -1.21 -3.49
CA HIS A 676 -3.36 -1.52 -3.46
C HIS A 676 -4.20 -0.48 -4.21
N GLN A 677 -3.85 0.81 -4.14
CA GLN A 677 -4.52 1.88 -4.89
C GLN A 677 -4.32 1.74 -6.40
N LEU A 678 -3.13 1.35 -6.84
CA LEU A 678 -2.83 1.04 -8.23
C LEU A 678 -3.65 -0.14 -8.74
N LEU A 679 -3.63 -1.27 -8.02
CA LEU A 679 -4.34 -2.49 -8.42
C LEU A 679 -5.85 -2.23 -8.57
N LYS A 680 -6.49 -1.72 -7.51
CA LYS A 680 -7.94 -1.44 -7.51
C LYS A 680 -8.32 -0.29 -8.44
N GLY A 681 -7.44 0.71 -8.57
CA GLY A 681 -7.62 1.84 -9.47
C GLY A 681 -7.59 1.40 -10.93
N THR A 682 -6.67 0.52 -11.30
CA THR A 682 -6.55 -0.04 -12.66
C THR A 682 -7.77 -0.88 -13.02
N GLU A 683 -8.23 -1.77 -12.13
CA GLU A 683 -9.44 -2.58 -12.36
C GLU A 683 -10.69 -1.71 -12.58
N LYS A 684 -10.87 -0.67 -11.74
CA LYS A 684 -11.96 0.30 -11.89
C LYS A 684 -11.86 1.09 -13.18
N PHE A 685 -10.65 1.52 -13.54
CA PHE A 685 -10.41 2.26 -14.77
C PHE A 685 -10.73 1.41 -16.00
N GLN A 686 -10.30 0.15 -16.04
CA GLN A 686 -10.64 -0.79 -17.12
C GLN A 686 -12.15 -0.96 -17.27
N THR A 687 -12.85 -1.17 -16.15
CA THR A 687 -14.32 -1.30 -16.17
C THR A 687 -14.99 -0.03 -16.70
N ALA A 688 -14.53 1.15 -16.25
CA ALA A 688 -15.05 2.44 -16.71
C ALA A 688 -14.77 2.69 -18.20
N LEU A 689 -13.58 2.31 -18.68
CA LEU A 689 -13.19 2.40 -20.08
C LEU A 689 -14.07 1.49 -20.95
N ASP A 690 -14.27 0.24 -20.55
CA ASP A 690 -15.13 -0.71 -21.26
C ASP A 690 -16.58 -0.22 -21.34
N ASP A 691 -17.10 0.34 -20.25
CA ASP A 691 -18.46 0.89 -20.22
C ASP A 691 -18.61 2.12 -21.11
N GLU A 692 -17.62 3.02 -21.14
CA GLU A 692 -17.65 4.20 -22.02
C GLU A 692 -17.49 3.79 -23.49
N VAL A 693 -16.60 2.85 -23.81
CA VAL A 693 -16.48 2.28 -25.17
C VAL A 693 -17.79 1.65 -25.61
N ARG A 694 -18.47 0.86 -24.76
CA ARG A 694 -19.79 0.29 -25.07
C ARG A 694 -20.84 1.37 -25.29
N ARG A 695 -20.81 2.45 -24.51
CA ARG A 695 -21.73 3.59 -24.64
C ARG A 695 -21.53 4.30 -25.98
N GLU A 696 -20.29 4.56 -26.37
CA GLU A 696 -19.94 5.16 -27.64
C GLU A 696 -20.28 4.25 -28.82
N ILE A 697 -20.01 2.94 -28.75
CA ILE A 697 -20.43 1.99 -29.77
C ILE A 697 -21.95 2.05 -29.99
N LYS A 698 -22.75 2.15 -28.91
CA LYS A 698 -24.20 2.33 -29.02
C LYS A 698 -24.58 3.66 -29.67
N ARG A 699 -23.91 4.76 -29.32
CA ARG A 699 -24.12 6.07 -29.96
C ARG A 699 -23.79 6.05 -31.45
N VAL A 700 -22.63 5.51 -31.81
CA VAL A 700 -22.19 5.33 -33.21
C VAL A 700 -23.20 4.51 -33.99
N ASN A 701 -23.66 3.38 -33.46
CA ASN A 701 -24.66 2.55 -34.14
C ASN A 701 -26.00 3.27 -34.34
N ALA A 702 -26.49 4.00 -33.32
CA ALA A 702 -27.71 4.79 -33.42
C ALA A 702 -27.57 5.94 -34.43
N ASN A 703 -26.45 6.66 -34.40
CA ASN A 703 -26.14 7.72 -35.35
C ASN A 703 -26.06 7.16 -36.77
N ILE A 704 -25.43 5.99 -36.97
CA ILE A 704 -25.36 5.35 -38.28
C ILE A 704 -26.74 4.92 -38.78
N GLU A 705 -27.62 4.41 -37.91
CA GLU A 705 -29.01 4.12 -38.30
C GLU A 705 -29.75 5.38 -38.75
N TYR A 706 -29.60 6.47 -38.01
CA TYR A 706 -30.17 7.77 -38.33
C TYR A 706 -29.62 8.35 -39.65
N LEU A 707 -28.29 8.38 -39.81
CA LEU A 707 -27.62 8.85 -41.03
C LEU A 707 -27.97 7.96 -42.23
N ALA A 708 -28.06 6.64 -42.05
CA ALA A 708 -28.48 5.73 -43.11
C ALA A 708 -29.94 5.97 -43.54
N GLU A 709 -30.84 6.34 -42.62
CA GLU A 709 -32.19 6.76 -42.95
C GLU A 709 -32.21 8.06 -43.75
N ARG A 710 -31.45 9.08 -43.31
CA ARG A 710 -31.29 10.35 -44.06
C ARG A 710 -30.74 10.14 -45.47
N VAL A 711 -29.72 9.29 -45.63
CA VAL A 711 -29.15 8.95 -46.94
C VAL A 711 -30.17 8.24 -47.83
N ARG A 712 -30.99 7.32 -47.28
CA ARG A 712 -32.06 6.66 -48.05
C ARG A 712 -33.13 7.65 -48.51
N ASP A 713 -33.49 8.63 -47.70
CA ASP A 713 -34.45 9.66 -48.09
C ASP A 713 -33.89 10.56 -49.19
N ILE A 714 -32.63 10.99 -49.07
CA ILE A 714 -31.90 11.70 -50.12
C ILE A 714 -31.85 10.87 -51.41
N GLN A 715 -31.60 9.56 -51.33
CA GLN A 715 -31.61 8.65 -52.47
C GLN A 715 -32.98 8.58 -53.15
N ARG A 716 -34.07 8.45 -52.38
CA ARG A 716 -35.44 8.40 -52.89
C ARG A 716 -35.78 9.66 -53.66
N GLU A 717 -35.36 10.81 -53.14
CA GLU A 717 -35.61 12.10 -53.78
C GLU A 717 -34.72 12.33 -55.01
N ALA A 718 -33.45 11.92 -54.98
CA ALA A 718 -32.50 12.10 -56.08
C ALA A 718 -32.74 11.12 -57.25
N ALA A 719 -33.23 9.91 -56.99
CA ALA A 719 -33.52 8.89 -58.01
C ALA A 719 -34.55 9.35 -59.07
N TRP A 720 -35.26 10.44 -58.80
CA TRP A 720 -36.28 11.01 -59.67
C TRP A 720 -35.79 12.22 -60.50
N PHE A 721 -34.51 12.58 -60.44
CA PHE A 721 -34.00 13.77 -61.15
C PHE A 721 -33.87 13.56 -62.68
N PRO A 722 -34.44 14.44 -63.52
CA PRO A 722 -34.52 14.23 -64.97
C PRO A 722 -33.20 14.49 -65.75
N PHE A 723 -32.15 15.00 -65.10
CA PHE A 723 -30.88 15.35 -65.76
C PHE A 723 -29.68 14.61 -65.15
N PRO A 724 -29.24 13.47 -65.74
CA PRO A 724 -28.16 12.66 -65.21
C PRO A 724 -26.80 13.37 -65.11
N LYS A 725 -26.53 14.33 -66.01
CA LYS A 725 -25.24 15.06 -66.05
C LYS A 725 -25.02 15.98 -64.84
N LEU A 726 -26.10 16.47 -64.21
CA LEU A 726 -26.04 17.32 -63.02
C LEU A 726 -25.91 16.50 -61.72
N LEU A 727 -25.97 15.17 -61.81
CA LEU A 727 -25.90 14.25 -60.66
C LEU A 727 -24.51 13.61 -60.47
N LEU A 728 -23.51 13.90 -61.30
CA LEU A 728 -22.21 13.23 -61.22
C LEU A 728 -21.49 13.46 -59.87
N GLU A 729 -21.36 14.71 -59.45
CA GLU A 729 -20.75 15.08 -58.16
C GLU A 729 -21.63 14.66 -56.97
N PHE A 730 -22.96 14.76 -57.12
CA PHE A 730 -23.92 14.29 -56.14
C PHE A 730 -23.81 12.78 -55.90
N ASN A 731 -23.69 11.97 -56.95
CA ASN A 731 -23.51 10.53 -56.85
C ASN A 731 -22.16 10.15 -56.22
N LYS A 732 -21.11 10.97 -56.43
CA LYS A 732 -19.80 10.75 -55.80
C LYS A 732 -19.87 10.93 -54.28
N GLU A 733 -20.49 12.02 -53.80
CA GLU A 733 -20.71 12.26 -52.36
C GLU A 733 -21.68 11.24 -51.76
N PHE A 734 -22.74 10.88 -52.48
CA PHE A 734 -23.69 9.85 -52.05
C PHE A 734 -23.03 8.48 -51.87
N ASN A 735 -22.24 8.03 -52.85
CA ASN A 735 -21.52 6.76 -52.76
C ASN A 735 -20.50 6.78 -51.63
N TYR A 736 -19.82 7.91 -51.40
CA TYR A 736 -18.94 8.08 -50.24
C TYR A 736 -19.68 7.82 -48.92
N CYS A 737 -20.84 8.47 -48.71
CA CYS A 737 -21.65 8.24 -47.50
C CYS A 737 -22.06 6.77 -47.34
N VAL A 738 -22.52 6.13 -48.43
CA VAL A 738 -22.96 4.72 -48.40
C VAL A 738 -21.80 3.76 -48.12
N ASP A 739 -20.65 3.97 -48.76
CA ASP A 739 -19.46 3.14 -48.60
C ASP A 739 -18.92 3.24 -47.17
N LYS A 740 -18.87 4.45 -46.60
CA LYS A 740 -18.42 4.67 -45.22
C LYS A 740 -19.40 4.11 -44.20
N ILE A 741 -20.72 4.31 -44.37
CA ILE A 741 -21.75 3.71 -43.51
C ILE A 741 -21.65 2.17 -43.52
N ASN A 742 -21.49 1.56 -44.69
CA ASN A 742 -21.35 0.11 -44.81
C ASN A 742 -20.04 -0.39 -44.22
N TRP A 743 -18.94 0.37 -44.40
CA TRP A 743 -17.67 0.06 -43.77
C TRP A 743 -17.84 -0.01 -42.26
N ILE A 744 -18.38 1.02 -41.61
CA ILE A 744 -18.52 1.04 -40.14
C ILE A 744 -19.38 -0.13 -39.64
N ARG A 745 -20.48 -0.47 -40.33
CA ARG A 745 -21.37 -1.60 -39.96
C ARG A 745 -20.71 -2.97 -40.01
N THR A 746 -19.64 -3.13 -40.79
CA THR A 746 -18.95 -4.42 -40.99
C THR A 746 -17.69 -4.56 -40.14
N GLN A 747 -17.22 -3.49 -39.50
CA GLN A 747 -16.02 -3.53 -38.67
C GLN A 747 -16.29 -3.97 -37.22
N ARG A 748 -15.22 -4.45 -36.57
CA ARG A 748 -15.21 -4.73 -35.13
C ARG A 748 -14.87 -3.45 -34.37
N LEU A 749 -15.88 -2.78 -33.82
CA LEU A 749 -15.73 -1.51 -33.09
C LEU A 749 -15.06 -1.66 -31.71
N HIS A 750 -14.72 -2.88 -31.29
CA HIS A 750 -13.89 -3.11 -30.11
C HIS A 750 -12.40 -2.86 -30.37
N ASP A 751 -11.94 -2.90 -31.63
CA ASP A 751 -10.54 -2.58 -31.96
C ASP A 751 -10.34 -1.07 -31.98
N ALA A 752 -9.29 -0.56 -31.32
CA ALA A 752 -9.07 0.87 -31.12
C ALA A 752 -9.01 1.68 -32.42
N ASP A 753 -8.26 1.18 -33.42
CA ASP A 753 -8.11 1.85 -34.71
C ASP A 753 -9.43 1.90 -35.51
N ASN A 754 -10.22 0.84 -35.44
CA ASN A 754 -11.50 0.76 -36.12
C ASN A 754 -12.52 1.68 -35.44
N PHE A 755 -12.50 1.74 -34.10
CA PHE A 755 -13.32 2.61 -33.29
C PHE A 755 -13.06 4.09 -33.63
N ARG A 756 -11.81 4.53 -33.59
CA ARG A 756 -11.44 5.93 -33.91
C ARG A 756 -11.80 6.32 -35.34
N LYS A 757 -11.49 5.45 -36.31
CA LYS A 757 -11.89 5.68 -37.71
C LYS A 757 -13.41 5.81 -37.87
N SER A 758 -14.17 5.02 -37.10
CA SER A 758 -15.63 5.06 -37.15
C SER A 758 -16.20 6.35 -36.61
N LEU A 759 -15.67 6.89 -35.49
CA LEU A 759 -16.07 8.19 -34.97
C LEU A 759 -15.84 9.30 -36.00
N ARG A 760 -14.65 9.36 -36.62
CA ARG A 760 -14.35 10.32 -37.68
C ARG A 760 -15.25 10.18 -38.90
N PHE A 761 -15.50 8.95 -39.35
CA PHE A 761 -16.41 8.73 -40.48
C PHE A 761 -17.86 9.11 -40.18
N VAL A 762 -18.33 9.00 -38.93
CA VAL A 762 -19.66 9.49 -38.57
C VAL A 762 -19.76 11.00 -38.78
N GLU A 763 -18.77 11.77 -38.33
CA GLU A 763 -18.72 13.22 -38.50
C GLU A 763 -18.62 13.61 -39.99
N GLU A 764 -17.70 12.98 -40.74
CA GLU A 764 -17.55 13.24 -42.18
C GLU A 764 -18.83 12.90 -42.96
N VAL A 765 -19.48 11.78 -42.63
CA VAL A 765 -20.73 11.37 -43.29
C VAL A 765 -21.85 12.36 -42.99
N GLU A 766 -21.94 12.88 -41.77
CA GLU A 766 -22.91 13.90 -41.40
C GLU A 766 -22.71 15.20 -42.19
N GLU A 767 -21.48 15.70 -42.29
CA GLU A 767 -21.14 16.89 -43.07
C GLU A 767 -21.47 16.71 -44.57
N HIS A 768 -21.12 15.54 -45.13
CA HIS A 768 -21.47 15.23 -46.52
C HIS A 768 -22.97 15.08 -46.74
N ILE A 769 -23.73 14.54 -45.78
CA ILE A 769 -25.19 14.46 -45.84
C ILE A 769 -25.80 15.86 -45.82
N ASP A 770 -25.30 16.78 -45.00
CA ASP A 770 -25.77 18.16 -44.95
C ASP A 770 -25.49 18.90 -46.27
N SER A 771 -24.30 18.71 -46.85
CA SER A 771 -23.96 19.19 -48.21
C SER A 771 -24.93 18.62 -49.26
N LEU A 772 -25.19 17.31 -49.22
CA LEU A 772 -26.13 16.64 -50.13
C LEU A 772 -27.55 17.20 -49.97
N GLN A 773 -28.01 17.47 -48.76
CA GLN A 773 -29.32 18.10 -48.51
C GLN A 773 -29.39 19.52 -49.07
N GLY A 774 -28.35 20.34 -48.84
CA GLY A 774 -28.26 21.69 -49.41
C GLY A 774 -28.31 21.67 -50.94
N ARG A 775 -27.52 20.79 -51.57
CA ARG A 775 -27.53 20.60 -53.03
C ARG A 775 -28.87 20.07 -53.53
N LEU A 776 -29.51 19.17 -52.78
CA LEU A 776 -30.82 18.64 -53.16
C LEU A 776 -31.89 19.73 -53.20
N VAL A 777 -31.83 20.74 -52.32
CA VAL A 777 -32.71 21.93 -52.40
C VAL A 777 -32.47 22.70 -53.70
N THR A 778 -31.21 22.93 -54.08
CA THR A 778 -30.89 23.63 -55.35
C THR A 778 -31.36 22.84 -56.57
N LEU A 779 -31.16 21.52 -56.56
CA LEU A 779 -31.65 20.62 -57.61
C LEU A 779 -33.19 20.66 -57.67
N ARG A 780 -33.88 20.65 -56.52
CA ARG A 780 -35.35 20.77 -56.44
C ARG A 780 -35.85 22.04 -57.15
N ILE A 781 -35.17 23.17 -56.95
CA ILE A 781 -35.50 24.45 -57.60
C ILE A 781 -35.31 24.36 -59.11
N ILE A 782 -34.17 23.83 -59.58
CA ILE A 782 -33.87 23.69 -61.02
C ILE A 782 -34.90 22.80 -61.71
N ARG A 783 -35.26 21.68 -61.08
CA ARG A 783 -36.25 20.73 -61.59
C ARG A 783 -37.64 21.33 -61.66
N ASP A 784 -38.07 22.01 -60.59
CA ASP A 784 -39.39 22.62 -60.56
C ASP A 784 -39.48 23.77 -61.59
N SER A 785 -38.39 24.52 -61.78
CA SER A 785 -38.29 25.56 -62.83
C SER A 785 -38.32 24.98 -64.24
N THR A 786 -37.62 23.87 -64.50
CA THR A 786 -37.58 23.22 -65.82
C THR A 786 -38.90 22.55 -66.17
N LEU A 787 -39.55 21.85 -65.21
CA LEU A 787 -40.90 21.31 -65.40
C LEU A 787 -41.94 22.41 -65.66
N PHE A 788 -41.80 23.55 -64.99
CA PHE A 788 -42.65 24.71 -65.21
C PHE A 788 -42.48 25.27 -66.63
N ILE A 789 -41.24 25.43 -67.11
CA ILE A 789 -40.94 25.89 -68.48
C ILE A 789 -41.46 24.90 -69.53
N LEU A 790 -41.28 23.59 -69.32
CA LEU A 790 -41.80 22.56 -70.24
C LEU A 790 -43.33 22.54 -70.30
N MET A 791 -44.02 22.72 -69.17
CA MET A 791 -45.48 22.86 -69.15
C MET A 791 -45.94 24.16 -69.81
N LEU A 792 -45.26 25.27 -69.56
CA LEU A 792 -45.51 26.56 -70.21
C LEU A 792 -45.37 26.44 -71.72
N GLY A 793 -44.27 25.88 -72.22
CA GLY A 793 -44.05 25.65 -73.64
C GLY A 793 -45.12 24.75 -74.28
N ARG A 794 -45.48 23.63 -73.65
CA ARG A 794 -46.54 22.74 -74.15
C ARG A 794 -47.91 23.42 -74.18
N ASN A 795 -48.29 24.11 -73.11
CA ASN A 795 -49.57 24.81 -73.03
C ASN A 795 -49.60 25.98 -74.02
N PHE A 796 -48.48 26.68 -74.19
CA PHE A 796 -48.33 27.75 -75.17
C PHE A 796 -48.52 27.23 -76.60
N ILE A 797 -47.78 26.18 -77.00
CA ILE A 797 -47.91 25.58 -78.33
C ILE A 797 -49.36 25.17 -78.59
N TRP A 798 -50.03 24.51 -77.64
CA TRP A 798 -51.43 24.09 -77.81
C TRP A 798 -52.41 25.26 -77.94
N LEU A 799 -52.23 26.31 -77.12
CA LEU A 799 -53.07 27.51 -77.18
C LEU A 799 -52.82 28.30 -78.47
N GLU A 800 -51.58 28.36 -78.93
CA GLU A 800 -51.19 29.00 -80.18
C GLU A 800 -51.70 28.22 -81.39
N LEU A 801 -51.63 26.89 -81.40
CA LEU A 801 -52.18 26.04 -82.47
C LEU A 801 -53.71 26.17 -82.57
N LEU A 802 -54.41 26.19 -81.43
CA LEU A 802 -55.85 26.46 -81.39
C LEU A 802 -56.16 27.89 -81.83
N GLY A 803 -55.37 28.86 -81.39
CA GLY A 803 -55.54 30.26 -81.76
C GLY A 803 -55.34 30.48 -83.27
N LEU A 804 -54.27 29.93 -83.84
CA LEU A 804 -53.96 30.01 -85.27
C LEU A 804 -55.00 29.24 -86.10
N GLY A 805 -55.45 28.08 -85.64
CA GLY A 805 -56.54 27.33 -86.28
C GLY A 805 -57.86 28.10 -86.27
N ALA A 806 -58.20 28.74 -85.15
CA ALA A 806 -59.35 29.63 -85.06
C ALA A 806 -59.20 30.83 -85.98
N LEU A 807 -58.00 31.44 -86.08
CA LEU A 807 -57.72 32.54 -87.00
C LEU A 807 -57.88 32.12 -88.46
N LEU A 808 -57.41 30.91 -88.81
CA LEU A 808 -57.49 30.33 -90.16
C LEU A 808 -58.93 30.05 -90.60
N VAL A 809 -59.85 29.79 -89.68
CA VAL A 809 -61.28 29.62 -89.98
C VAL A 809 -62.04 30.94 -89.87
N ALA A 810 -61.73 31.76 -88.86
CA ALA A 810 -62.41 33.02 -88.59
C ALA A 810 -62.15 34.04 -89.68
N VAL A 811 -60.92 34.20 -90.17
CA VAL A 811 -60.60 35.19 -91.22
C VAL A 811 -61.36 34.90 -92.52
N PRO A 812 -61.37 33.67 -93.09
CA PRO A 812 -62.18 33.35 -94.26
C PRO A 812 -63.68 33.38 -94.02
N SER A 813 -64.15 32.95 -92.84
CA SER A 813 -65.59 33.00 -92.50
C SER A 813 -66.09 34.44 -92.39
N LEU A 814 -65.30 35.31 -91.77
CA LEU A 814 -65.62 36.74 -91.64
C LEU A 814 -65.62 37.40 -93.02
N ILE A 815 -64.73 37.00 -93.93
CA ILE A 815 -64.77 37.43 -95.34
C ILE A 815 -66.03 36.90 -96.07
N TYR A 816 -66.43 35.64 -95.87
CA TYR A 816 -67.59 35.03 -96.52
C TYR A 816 -68.93 35.64 -96.06
N PHE A 817 -69.13 35.81 -94.75
CA PHE A 817 -70.37 36.36 -94.20
C PHE A 817 -70.52 37.88 -94.40
N THR A 818 -69.44 38.60 -94.72
CA THR A 818 -69.46 40.07 -94.92
C THR A 818 -69.46 40.49 -96.39
N GLN A 819 -69.63 39.55 -97.33
CA GLN A 819 -69.70 39.84 -98.77
C GLN A 819 -70.85 40.78 -99.14
N ASN A 820 -71.94 40.78 -98.37
CA ASN A 820 -73.16 41.55 -98.67
C ASN A 820 -73.32 42.85 -97.87
N ILE A 821 -72.29 43.25 -97.12
CA ILE A 821 -72.30 44.48 -96.30
C ILE A 821 -71.37 45.50 -96.97
N GLU A 822 -71.94 46.53 -97.58
CA GLU A 822 -71.24 47.70 -98.12
C GLU A 822 -71.35 48.89 -97.15
N GLY A 823 -70.24 49.58 -96.88
CA GLY A 823 -70.22 50.85 -96.14
C GLY A 823 -69.48 50.87 -94.79
N ASN A 824 -68.58 49.93 -94.49
CA ASN A 824 -67.84 49.93 -93.22
C ASN A 824 -66.31 49.94 -93.45
N MET A 825 -65.65 51.03 -93.04
CA MET A 825 -64.23 51.35 -93.33
C MET A 825 -63.23 50.26 -92.93
N ILE A 826 -63.50 49.53 -91.84
CA ILE A 826 -62.66 48.42 -91.33
C ILE A 826 -62.83 47.16 -92.19
N LEU A 827 -64.03 46.92 -92.74
CA LEU A 827 -64.31 45.78 -93.61
C LEU A 827 -63.74 45.99 -95.01
N ASP A 828 -63.70 47.22 -95.49
CA ASP A 828 -63.12 47.54 -96.81
C ASP A 828 -61.59 47.40 -96.81
N THR A 829 -60.91 47.69 -95.70
CA THR A 829 -59.46 47.45 -95.54
C THR A 829 -59.10 45.97 -95.41
N ILE A 830 -60.01 45.13 -94.89
CA ILE A 830 -59.86 43.66 -94.88
C ILE A 830 -60.16 43.06 -96.28
N LYS A 831 -61.02 43.72 -97.07
CA LYS A 831 -61.36 43.30 -98.45
C LYS A 831 -60.25 43.63 -99.46
N ASP A 832 -59.36 44.59 -99.19
CA ASP A 832 -58.26 44.97 -100.09
C ASP A 832 -57.18 43.85 -100.19
N PRO A 833 -56.91 43.28 -101.38
CA PRO A 833 -55.95 42.17 -101.55
C PRO A 833 -54.53 42.49 -101.07
N SER A 834 -54.13 43.77 -101.06
CA SER A 834 -52.77 44.20 -100.73
C SER A 834 -52.48 44.25 -99.22
N GLN A 835 -53.48 44.55 -98.37
CA GLN A 835 -53.32 44.73 -96.92
C GLN A 835 -53.68 43.48 -96.08
N ARG A 836 -54.37 42.49 -96.68
CA ARG A 836 -54.73 41.21 -96.01
C ARG A 836 -53.53 40.51 -95.38
N TRP A 837 -52.36 40.63 -96.00
CA TRP A 837 -51.14 39.98 -95.52
C TRP A 837 -50.49 40.69 -94.32
N GLU A 838 -50.58 42.02 -94.24
CA GLU A 838 -50.03 42.77 -93.11
C GLU A 838 -50.94 42.69 -91.87
N ILE A 839 -52.26 42.76 -92.06
CA ILE A 839 -53.24 42.65 -90.98
C ILE A 839 -53.21 41.25 -90.35
N SER A 840 -53.10 40.19 -91.16
CA SER A 840 -52.97 38.82 -90.66
C SER A 840 -51.68 38.63 -89.85
N LYS A 841 -50.55 39.21 -90.28
CA LYS A 841 -49.29 39.20 -89.50
C LYS A 841 -49.44 39.91 -88.16
N GLY A 842 -50.05 41.10 -88.12
CA GLY A 842 -50.29 41.84 -86.87
C GLY A 842 -51.17 41.08 -85.88
N LEU A 843 -52.24 40.45 -86.37
CA LEU A 843 -53.15 39.62 -85.57
C LEU A 843 -52.45 38.38 -85.00
N ILE A 844 -51.59 37.73 -85.79
CA ILE A 844 -50.80 36.58 -85.32
C ILE A 844 -49.89 36.98 -84.15
N ILE A 845 -49.18 38.12 -84.25
CA ILE A 845 -48.26 38.57 -83.20
C ILE A 845 -49.01 38.87 -81.88
N ILE A 846 -50.12 39.59 -81.94
CA ILE A 846 -50.93 39.92 -80.76
C ILE A 846 -51.50 38.65 -80.12
N LEU A 847 -51.97 37.71 -80.95
CA LEU A 847 -52.47 36.42 -80.52
C LEU A 847 -51.38 35.60 -79.82
N SER A 848 -50.16 35.52 -80.37
CA SER A 848 -49.04 34.81 -79.75
C SER A 848 -48.70 35.38 -78.37
N ILE A 849 -48.69 36.72 -78.19
CA ILE A 849 -48.44 37.35 -76.88
C ILE A 849 -49.53 36.98 -75.86
N LEU A 850 -50.81 37.04 -76.25
CA LEU A 850 -51.94 36.63 -75.41
C LEU A 850 -51.88 35.14 -75.06
N CYS A 851 -51.48 34.29 -76.00
CA CYS A 851 -51.29 32.86 -75.79
C CYS A 851 -50.17 32.59 -74.78
N VAL A 852 -49.05 33.32 -74.81
CA VAL A 852 -47.98 33.20 -73.79
C VAL A 852 -48.51 33.58 -72.41
N ALA A 853 -49.19 34.72 -72.28
CA ALA A 853 -49.73 35.20 -71.01
C ALA A 853 -50.74 34.22 -70.41
N MET A 854 -51.68 33.72 -71.21
CA MET A 854 -52.64 32.70 -70.77
C MET A 854 -51.96 31.36 -70.46
N ALA A 855 -50.96 30.95 -71.24
CA ALA A 855 -50.19 29.74 -70.97
C ALA A 855 -49.45 29.83 -69.63
N ALA A 856 -48.85 30.99 -69.31
CA ALA A 856 -48.17 31.22 -68.04
C ALA A 856 -49.14 31.13 -66.85
N VAL A 857 -50.30 31.80 -66.91
CA VAL A 857 -51.33 31.76 -65.86
C VAL A 857 -51.87 30.34 -65.69
N LYS A 858 -52.21 29.66 -66.80
CA LYS A 858 -52.71 28.29 -66.75
C LYS A 858 -51.67 27.31 -66.21
N SER A 859 -50.41 27.47 -66.61
CA SER A 859 -49.30 26.66 -66.07
C SER A 859 -49.13 26.90 -64.58
N ALA A 860 -49.15 28.14 -64.09
CA ALA A 860 -49.06 28.45 -62.66
C ALA A 860 -50.19 27.82 -61.83
N VAL A 861 -51.44 27.92 -62.28
CA VAL A 861 -52.61 27.36 -61.55
C VAL A 861 -52.61 25.83 -61.57
N THR A 862 -52.17 25.21 -62.66
CA THR A 862 -52.23 23.75 -62.81
C THR A 862 -50.95 23.03 -62.40
N PHE A 863 -49.87 23.77 -62.10
CA PHE A 863 -48.55 23.22 -61.81
C PHE A 863 -48.60 22.24 -60.63
N ASP A 864 -49.11 22.65 -59.48
CA ASP A 864 -49.09 21.81 -58.27
C ASP A 864 -49.94 20.55 -58.40
N LYS A 865 -51.09 20.63 -59.08
CA LYS A 865 -51.95 19.47 -59.30
C LYS A 865 -51.30 18.47 -60.26
N ARG A 866 -50.78 18.93 -61.41
CA ARG A 866 -50.09 18.06 -62.37
C ARG A 866 -48.75 17.54 -61.85
N LYS A 867 -48.04 18.33 -61.05
CA LYS A 867 -46.83 17.92 -60.33
C LYS A 867 -47.15 16.69 -59.46
N ARG A 868 -48.21 16.74 -58.65
CA ARG A 868 -48.66 15.59 -57.82
C ARG A 868 -49.10 14.38 -58.66
N GLU A 869 -49.82 14.59 -59.76
CA GLU A 869 -50.26 13.51 -60.66
C GLU A 869 -49.08 12.82 -61.37
N LEU A 870 -48.10 13.60 -61.88
CA LEU A 870 -46.88 13.08 -62.48
C LEU A 870 -46.05 12.29 -61.46
N PHE A 871 -45.98 12.77 -60.20
CA PHE A 871 -45.22 12.10 -59.14
C PHE A 871 -45.86 10.76 -58.77
N THR A 872 -47.17 10.71 -58.62
CA THR A 872 -47.89 9.47 -58.28
C THR A 872 -47.92 8.45 -59.44
N GLN A 873 -47.88 8.88 -60.69
CA GLN A 873 -47.79 7.97 -61.85
C GLN A 873 -46.40 7.34 -61.97
N VAL A 874 -45.34 8.13 -61.86
CA VAL A 874 -43.95 7.65 -61.99
C VAL A 874 -43.55 6.77 -60.81
N GLU A 875 -44.04 7.06 -59.59
CA GLU A 875 -43.84 6.20 -58.41
C GLU A 875 -44.46 4.81 -58.59
N LYS A 876 -45.61 4.71 -59.28
CA LYS A 876 -46.23 3.43 -59.65
C LYS A 876 -45.42 2.68 -60.72
N GLU A 877 -44.77 3.38 -61.64
CA GLU A 877 -43.92 2.77 -62.67
C GLU A 877 -42.59 2.25 -62.12
N THR A 878 -41.92 3.02 -61.27
CA THR A 878 -40.68 2.58 -60.59
C THR A 878 -40.92 1.43 -59.61
N ARG A 879 -42.06 1.41 -58.89
CA ARG A 879 -42.47 0.24 -58.08
C ARG A 879 -42.69 -1.02 -58.93
N LYS A 880 -43.16 -0.89 -60.17
CA LYS A 880 -43.35 -2.02 -61.09
C LYS A 880 -42.02 -2.54 -61.64
N THR A 881 -41.06 -1.67 -61.95
CA THR A 881 -39.72 -2.08 -62.41
C THR A 881 -38.91 -2.74 -61.29
N ARG A 882 -39.07 -2.29 -60.04
CA ARG A 882 -38.36 -2.83 -58.87
C ARG A 882 -38.90 -4.17 -58.35
N LYS A 883 -40.10 -4.60 -58.78
CA LYS A 883 -40.64 -5.96 -58.51
C LYS A 883 -40.24 -7.00 -59.57
N ARG A 884 -39.56 -6.60 -60.64
CA ARG A 884 -39.12 -7.47 -61.76
C ARG A 884 -37.61 -7.73 -61.79
N ARG A 885 -36.86 -7.17 -60.85
CA ARG A 885 -35.48 -7.51 -60.50
C ARG A 885 -35.48 -7.96 -59.05
#